data_AF-F7UV33-F1
#
_entry.id   AF-F7UV33-F1
#
_cell.length_a   1.000
_cell.length_b   1.000
_cell.length_c   1.000
_cell.angle_alpha   90.00
_cell.angle_beta   90.00
_cell.angle_gamma   90.00
#
_symmetry.space_group_name_H-M   'P 1'
#
loop_
_entity.id
_entity.type
_entity.pdbx_description
1 polymer ?
#
loop_
_entity_poly.entity_id
_entity_poly.type
_entity_poly.pdbx_seq_one_letter_code
_entity_poly.pdbx_strand_id
1 'polypeptide(L)'
;MKQRKQQYVTLAADGTMTSPDDGARSGREVARPAADTSDVAYRLTRVAQEAAATRPMAPNALDVASAGSYTEAPATPASAADETAQPVALVMARAKSARRLLQAVSDAGFSACAAYTQDKRHDAHLKAARRTVCLGEKYSDALFCNSYAVLTAAAECDASVILLCDESLPLAEVDSFLARADARGIRVFKAVSSDALALGWILCTTDKAPIVDDGVWRKCPSCGLTFDEASLAAGHYVCPSCGGYLRMSSAERINDTLDAGSFVEWDPQVPETDPLAFPGYGDKLAAQREKTGLVEAVRTGEGRIAGLRTAFAVMESQFFMGSMGTVVGEKIARMVERATAERLPVIIFTASGGARMQEGLMSLMQMAKVSCAIARHGEAGLPYISVLTDPTTGGVTASFAMQGDIILAEPRALIGFAGQRVIKDTIKQELPEGFQTAEFALEHGLIDALVERGELRERLAHILALHLATAGNGVHAPGEREILIDYAQVCENLEQGTGTYNAVTFGALEPMGLPSPLTTGWGPRALRRRLLGGSERKREAVSPKRLRKAVQSGSFDAEAGGSLQDASAEIAVDTSNKAWESVQLARNTHRPTALAYIEAFVDGFIELHGDRAFGDDGAIVAGIGWIGGRAVTVIAQEKGADLKERIRRNFGCPQPEGYRKSLRLMRQAEKFGRPVVCLVDTQGAFCGTEAEERGQGNAIADNLVAMASLRVPVVSVLLGEGGSGGALALAVADRVAMQEHAVYSVLSPEGFASILWKDRTRAPEAAAVMKMSAAEACEMGIVEAVLSEGPAPAHENPAEAIKNVRTYVEETLDELCEKPVDELVEERRKRFRGL
;
A
#
# COMPACT_ATOMS: atom_id res chain seq x y z
N MET A 1 -26.58 0.69 -2.89
CA MET A 1 -27.88 0.05 -2.54
C MET A 1 -28.71 0.97 -1.65
N LYS A 2 -29.98 0.65 -1.38
CA LYS A 2 -30.90 1.51 -0.58
C LYS A 2 -30.44 1.59 0.88
N GLN A 3 -30.52 2.77 1.49
CA GLN A 3 -30.43 2.95 2.95
C GLN A 3 -31.50 2.10 3.63
N ARG A 4 -31.14 1.28 4.62
CA ARG A 4 -32.13 0.70 5.54
C ARG A 4 -32.67 1.82 6.42
N LYS A 5 -34.00 1.97 6.48
CA LYS A 5 -34.66 3.00 7.28
C LYS A 5 -34.26 2.86 8.76
N GLN A 6 -33.71 3.92 9.35
CA GLN A 6 -33.77 4.09 10.80
C GLN A 6 -35.25 4.23 11.17
N GLN A 7 -35.78 3.31 11.98
CA GLN A 7 -37.16 3.38 12.45
C GLN A 7 -37.22 4.25 13.70
N TYR A 8 -37.69 5.49 13.55
CA TYR A 8 -38.02 6.34 14.69
C TYR A 8 -39.29 5.81 15.36
N VAL A 9 -39.16 5.44 16.63
CA VAL A 9 -40.30 5.13 17.51
C VAL A 9 -40.68 6.40 18.25
N THR A 10 -41.92 6.85 18.08
CA THR A 10 -42.51 7.90 18.92
C THR A 10 -43.42 7.25 19.96
N LEU A 11 -43.10 7.43 21.24
CA LEU A 11 -43.91 6.97 22.36
C LEU A 11 -44.82 8.09 22.86
N ALA A 12 -46.10 7.79 23.06
CA ALA A 12 -47.01 8.62 23.83
C ALA A 12 -46.69 8.56 25.34
N ALA A 13 -47.25 9.48 26.12
CA ALA A 13 -46.97 9.59 27.56
C ALA A 13 -47.50 8.41 28.41
N ASP A 14 -48.29 7.51 27.81
CA ASP A 14 -48.76 6.26 28.40
C ASP A 14 -47.89 5.02 28.06
N GLY A 15 -46.90 5.19 27.17
CA GLY A 15 -45.99 4.11 26.74
C GLY A 15 -46.38 3.42 25.42
N THR A 16 -47.40 3.88 24.70
CA THR A 16 -47.80 3.28 23.40
C THR A 16 -47.08 3.92 22.20
N MET A 17 -46.75 3.12 21.18
CA MET A 17 -45.99 3.58 20.00
C MET A 17 -46.90 4.05 18.86
N THR A 18 -46.49 5.07 18.10
CA THR A 18 -47.08 5.39 16.80
C THR A 18 -46.04 5.56 15.68
N SER A 19 -46.42 5.16 14.47
CA SER A 19 -45.66 5.33 13.22
C SER A 19 -46.33 6.41 12.35
N PRO A 20 -45.59 7.28 11.66
CA PRO A 20 -46.18 8.33 10.83
C PRO A 20 -46.61 7.83 9.44
N ASP A 21 -47.73 8.35 8.94
CA ASP A 21 -47.90 8.80 7.56
C ASP A 21 -49.12 9.77 7.45
N ASP A 22 -49.06 10.70 6.48
CA ASP A 22 -50.05 11.71 6.04
C ASP A 22 -50.62 12.75 7.06
N GLY A 23 -50.83 14.02 6.63
CA GLY A 23 -51.51 15.01 7.51
C GLY A 23 -51.55 16.52 7.17
N ALA A 24 -50.82 17.03 6.17
CA ALA A 24 -50.99 18.35 5.49
C ALA A 24 -51.36 19.67 6.27
N ARG A 25 -50.46 20.67 6.16
CA ARG A 25 -50.69 22.15 6.03
C ARG A 25 -50.92 23.09 7.25
N SER A 26 -50.00 24.08 7.30
CA SER A 26 -50.20 25.55 7.52
C SER A 26 -49.91 26.17 8.90
N GLY A 27 -49.34 27.39 8.90
CA GLY A 27 -49.13 28.23 10.10
C GLY A 27 -47.82 29.04 10.10
N ARG A 28 -47.90 30.38 10.00
CA ARG A 28 -46.79 31.35 9.99
C ARG A 28 -45.96 31.43 11.30
N GLU A 29 -44.64 31.36 11.16
CA GLU A 29 -43.68 32.50 11.27
C GLU A 29 -43.58 33.38 12.56
N VAL A 30 -42.34 33.73 12.92
CA VAL A 30 -41.84 34.86 13.75
C VAL A 30 -41.42 34.63 15.23
N ALA A 31 -40.19 35.10 15.53
CA ALA A 31 -39.58 35.50 16.82
C ALA A 31 -38.92 34.49 17.80
N ARG A 32 -37.93 35.06 18.51
CA ARG A 32 -36.99 34.59 19.55
C ARG A 32 -36.69 35.85 20.43
N PRO A 33 -36.04 35.82 21.61
CA PRO A 33 -35.56 34.67 22.41
C PRO A 33 -35.77 34.79 23.96
N ALA A 34 -35.19 33.83 24.69
CA ALA A 34 -34.59 33.93 26.04
C ALA A 34 -35.45 33.80 27.31
N ALA A 35 -34.77 33.35 28.39
CA ALA A 35 -35.27 32.95 29.72
C ALA A 35 -36.17 31.69 29.73
N ASP A 36 -36.07 30.74 30.67
CA ASP A 36 -35.02 30.56 31.70
C ASP A 36 -34.78 29.08 32.08
N THR A 37 -33.88 28.83 33.04
CA THR A 37 -33.39 27.52 33.47
C THR A 37 -34.44 26.53 34.04
N SER A 38 -34.68 25.37 33.39
CA SER A 38 -34.97 24.05 34.04
C SER A 38 -35.40 22.88 33.10
N ASP A 39 -34.47 22.08 32.54
CA ASP A 39 -34.80 20.71 32.02
C ASP A 39 -33.64 19.66 32.08
N VAL A 40 -32.47 20.00 32.66
CA VAL A 40 -31.32 19.05 32.66
C VAL A 40 -31.37 18.05 33.84
N ALA A 41 -31.84 18.50 35.01
CA ALA A 41 -31.87 17.70 36.23
C ALA A 41 -32.86 16.52 36.17
N TYR A 42 -33.94 16.63 35.39
CA TYR A 42 -34.99 15.60 35.33
C TYR A 42 -34.49 14.31 34.66
N ARG A 43 -33.67 14.41 33.60
CA ARG A 43 -33.25 13.24 32.80
C ARG A 43 -32.10 12.46 33.42
N LEU A 44 -31.16 13.14 34.07
CA LEU A 44 -30.03 12.48 34.75
C LEU A 44 -30.47 11.73 36.01
N THR A 45 -31.49 12.22 36.72
CA THR A 45 -32.06 11.52 37.91
C THR A 45 -32.59 10.12 37.55
N ARG A 46 -33.21 9.97 36.37
CA ARG A 46 -33.62 8.65 35.85
C ARG A 46 -32.41 7.74 35.59
N VAL A 47 -31.32 8.27 35.06
CA VAL A 47 -30.08 7.49 34.86
C VAL A 47 -29.50 7.03 36.20
N ALA A 48 -29.62 7.81 37.28
CA ALA A 48 -29.23 7.39 38.64
C ALA A 48 -30.12 6.26 39.18
N GLN A 49 -31.44 6.36 39.01
CA GLN A 49 -32.39 5.33 39.42
C GLN A 49 -32.15 4.01 38.69
N GLU A 50 -31.92 4.05 37.38
CA GLU A 50 -31.54 2.89 36.56
C GLU A 50 -30.11 2.38 36.84
N ALA A 51 -29.28 3.11 37.60
CA ALA A 51 -27.97 2.63 38.06
C ALA A 51 -28.08 1.84 39.39
N ALA A 52 -29.04 2.22 40.23
CA ALA A 52 -29.28 1.59 41.54
C ALA A 52 -30.11 0.30 41.47
N ALA A 53 -30.81 0.05 40.36
CA ALA A 53 -31.70 -1.10 40.18
C ALA A 53 -30.96 -2.32 39.60
N THR A 54 -30.80 -3.38 40.39
CA THR A 54 -30.23 -4.66 39.95
C THR A 54 -31.17 -5.41 38.97
N ARG A 55 -30.59 -6.07 37.95
CA ARG A 55 -31.26 -6.92 36.94
C ARG A 55 -32.28 -7.92 37.56
N PRO A 56 -33.38 -8.36 36.88
CA PRO A 56 -33.32 -8.78 35.47
C PRO A 56 -34.59 -8.64 34.57
N MET A 57 -34.44 -9.12 33.32
CA MET A 57 -35.45 -9.51 32.31
C MET A 57 -36.19 -8.44 31.48
N ALA A 58 -36.36 -8.75 30.18
CA ALA A 58 -37.19 -8.05 29.19
C ALA A 58 -38.41 -8.91 28.80
N PRO A 59 -39.50 -8.33 28.27
CA PRO A 59 -39.88 -8.61 26.85
C PRO A 59 -40.66 -7.48 26.13
N ASN A 60 -41.15 -7.75 24.91
CA ASN A 60 -41.96 -6.85 24.06
C ASN A 60 -43.48 -6.94 24.31
N ALA A 61 -44.28 -5.89 24.02
CA ALA A 61 -45.67 -5.96 23.48
C ALA A 61 -46.28 -4.57 23.13
N LEU A 62 -47.40 -4.57 22.38
CA LEU A 62 -48.30 -3.45 22.01
C LEU A 62 -49.49 -3.37 23.02
N ASP A 63 -50.52 -2.49 22.98
CA ASP A 63 -51.20 -1.76 21.89
C ASP A 63 -51.97 -0.49 22.40
N VAL A 64 -52.80 0.17 21.56
CA VAL A 64 -52.97 1.64 21.48
C VAL A 64 -54.32 2.28 21.95
N ALA A 65 -54.22 3.54 22.42
CA ALA A 65 -55.21 4.65 22.51
C ALA A 65 -56.34 4.71 23.58
N SER A 66 -56.39 5.84 24.30
CA SER A 66 -57.34 6.95 24.00
C SER A 66 -56.98 8.26 24.74
N ALA A 67 -57.49 9.41 24.29
CA ALA A 67 -57.02 10.75 24.70
C ALA A 67 -57.79 11.40 25.87
N GLY A 68 -57.13 12.25 26.68
CA GLY A 68 -57.81 13.11 27.66
C GLY A 68 -56.94 14.03 28.54
N SER A 69 -57.17 15.35 28.43
CA SER A 69 -57.03 16.41 29.46
C SER A 69 -55.84 16.47 30.45
N TYR A 70 -55.06 17.54 30.28
CA TYR A 70 -54.15 18.27 31.17
C TYR A 70 -54.40 18.32 32.71
N THR A 71 -53.28 18.59 33.41
CA THR A 71 -53.11 19.33 34.69
C THR A 71 -53.77 18.81 35.99
N GLU A 72 -52.96 18.28 36.90
CA GLU A 72 -52.41 19.03 38.06
C GLU A 72 -51.20 18.29 38.69
N ALA A 73 -50.42 18.95 39.56
CA ALA A 73 -49.19 18.38 40.14
C ALA A 73 -49.17 18.50 41.69
N PRO A 74 -49.20 17.37 42.43
CA PRO A 74 -49.00 17.37 43.89
C PRO A 74 -47.51 17.36 44.26
N ALA A 75 -47.12 18.16 45.26
CA ALA A 75 -45.76 18.14 45.79
C ALA A 75 -45.53 16.93 46.73
N THR A 76 -44.41 16.22 46.56
CA THR A 76 -43.99 15.13 47.45
C THR A 76 -43.11 15.63 48.61
N PRO A 77 -43.29 15.13 49.84
CA PRO A 77 -42.46 15.48 50.98
C PRO A 77 -41.13 14.71 50.98
N ALA A 78 -40.11 15.24 51.65
CA ALA A 78 -38.85 14.56 51.86
C ALA A 78 -38.94 13.50 52.98
N SER A 79 -38.36 12.33 52.75
CA SER A 79 -38.03 11.33 53.77
C SER A 79 -36.56 10.97 53.68
N ALA A 80 -35.88 10.81 54.82
CA ALA A 80 -34.47 10.43 54.84
C ALA A 80 -34.25 9.00 54.32
N ALA A 81 -33.07 8.78 53.73
CA ALA A 81 -32.53 7.47 53.36
C ALA A 81 -31.08 7.36 53.87
N ASP A 82 -30.59 6.14 54.04
CA ASP A 82 -29.23 5.85 54.51
C ASP A 82 -28.13 6.47 53.63
N GLU A 83 -26.91 6.61 54.19
CA GLU A 83 -25.70 7.00 53.46
C GLU A 83 -25.18 5.86 52.55
N THR A 84 -26.03 5.32 51.68
CA THR A 84 -25.58 4.53 50.53
C THR A 84 -24.77 5.44 49.61
N ALA A 85 -23.53 5.06 49.29
CA ALA A 85 -22.62 5.90 48.51
C ALA A 85 -23.23 6.30 47.16
N GLN A 86 -23.23 7.61 46.86
CA GLN A 86 -23.74 8.13 45.59
C GLN A 86 -23.02 7.47 44.40
N PRO A 87 -23.76 7.00 43.37
CA PRO A 87 -23.14 6.42 42.19
C PRO A 87 -22.21 7.44 41.54
N VAL A 88 -21.02 7.00 41.10
CA VAL A 88 -20.08 7.87 40.38
C VAL A 88 -20.41 7.84 38.89
N ALA A 89 -20.36 9.02 38.25
CA ALA A 89 -20.44 9.18 36.81
C ALA A 89 -19.19 9.90 36.28
N LEU A 90 -18.49 9.28 35.33
CA LEU A 90 -17.33 9.85 34.65
C LEU A 90 -17.81 10.73 33.48
N VAL A 91 -17.45 12.01 33.50
CA VAL A 91 -17.81 12.99 32.47
C VAL A 91 -16.63 13.19 31.50
N MET A 92 -16.77 12.66 30.28
CA MET A 92 -15.78 12.76 29.20
C MET A 92 -16.13 13.96 28.30
N ALA A 93 -15.70 15.17 28.68
CA ALA A 93 -16.08 16.41 27.99
C ALA A 93 -15.02 17.53 28.06
N ARG A 94 -14.97 18.38 27.03
CA ARG A 94 -14.15 19.61 27.01
C ARG A 94 -14.49 20.57 28.16
N ALA A 95 -13.51 21.33 28.62
CA ALA A 95 -13.62 22.32 29.71
C ALA A 95 -14.87 23.23 29.68
N LYS A 96 -15.26 23.71 28.49
CA LYS A 96 -16.45 24.57 28.27
C LYS A 96 -17.77 23.84 28.51
N SER A 97 -17.82 22.56 28.10
CA SER A 97 -18.97 21.66 28.22
C SER A 97 -19.05 21.05 29.63
N ALA A 98 -17.92 20.55 30.12
CA ALA A 98 -17.75 19.92 31.42
C ALA A 98 -18.28 20.78 32.58
N ARG A 99 -18.00 22.09 32.63
CA ARG A 99 -18.47 22.94 33.74
C ARG A 99 -20.01 22.92 33.91
N ARG A 100 -20.77 22.81 32.81
CA ARG A 100 -22.23 22.74 32.85
C ARG A 100 -22.72 21.33 33.20
N LEU A 101 -22.06 20.31 32.66
CA LEU A 101 -22.42 18.91 32.92
C LEU A 101 -22.09 18.46 34.34
N LEU A 102 -20.92 18.79 34.88
CA LEU A 102 -20.51 18.38 36.23
C LEU A 102 -21.48 18.87 37.32
N GLN A 103 -22.00 20.10 37.17
CA GLN A 103 -23.06 20.61 38.03
C GLN A 103 -24.35 19.80 37.84
N ALA A 104 -24.88 19.67 36.61
CA ALA A 104 -26.13 18.96 36.36
C ALA A 104 -26.10 17.46 36.74
N VAL A 105 -24.94 16.81 36.66
CA VAL A 105 -24.69 15.43 37.12
C VAL A 105 -24.74 15.37 38.65
N SER A 106 -24.17 16.36 39.33
CA SER A 106 -24.23 16.48 40.81
C SER A 106 -25.66 16.79 41.29
N ASP A 107 -26.36 17.70 40.61
CA ASP A 107 -27.75 18.08 40.90
C ASP A 107 -28.72 16.89 40.75
N ALA A 108 -28.35 15.91 39.92
CA ALA A 108 -29.09 14.67 39.68
C ALA A 108 -28.69 13.49 40.60
N GLY A 109 -27.89 13.74 41.64
CA GLY A 109 -27.55 12.77 42.68
C GLY A 109 -26.33 11.88 42.40
N PHE A 110 -25.63 12.06 41.28
CA PHE A 110 -24.35 11.37 41.03
C PHE A 110 -23.19 12.09 41.71
N SER A 111 -22.19 11.33 42.16
CA SER A 111 -20.85 11.88 42.43
C SER A 111 -20.14 12.14 41.11
N ALA A 112 -20.23 13.37 40.58
CA ALA A 112 -19.60 13.75 39.31
C ALA A 112 -18.07 13.63 39.36
N CYS A 113 -17.48 12.85 38.44
CA CYS A 113 -16.05 12.79 38.21
C CYS A 113 -15.68 13.46 36.87
N ALA A 114 -14.65 14.33 36.88
CA ALA A 114 -14.14 14.96 35.65
C ALA A 114 -12.85 14.28 35.18
N ALA A 115 -12.85 13.83 33.92
CA ALA A 115 -11.62 13.49 33.22
C ALA A 115 -10.82 14.75 32.85
N TYR A 116 -9.50 14.73 33.08
CA TYR A 116 -8.61 15.83 32.73
C TYR A 116 -7.24 15.31 32.24
N THR A 117 -6.37 16.23 31.83
CA THR A 117 -4.97 15.96 31.47
C THR A 117 -4.04 16.88 32.25
N GLN A 118 -2.81 16.46 32.52
CA GLN A 118 -1.94 17.13 33.51
C GLN A 118 -1.65 18.61 33.16
N ASP A 119 -1.56 18.94 31.87
CA ASP A 119 -1.42 20.32 31.39
C ASP A 119 -2.70 21.20 31.58
N LYS A 120 -3.83 20.58 31.93
CA LYS A 120 -5.14 21.19 32.22
C LYS A 120 -5.60 21.02 33.68
N ARG A 121 -4.76 20.46 34.57
CA ARG A 121 -5.09 20.16 35.98
C ARG A 121 -5.54 21.34 36.84
N HIS A 122 -5.35 22.57 36.37
CA HIS A 122 -5.72 23.81 37.06
C HIS A 122 -6.95 24.50 36.45
N ASP A 123 -7.57 23.93 35.41
CA ASP A 123 -8.72 24.51 34.75
C ASP A 123 -9.91 24.70 35.71
N ALA A 124 -10.51 25.88 35.68
CA ALA A 124 -11.53 26.30 36.65
C ALA A 124 -12.82 25.45 36.66
N HIS A 125 -13.06 24.62 35.64
CA HIS A 125 -14.20 23.71 35.58
C HIS A 125 -14.04 22.47 36.49
N LEU A 126 -12.80 22.03 36.74
CA LEU A 126 -12.51 20.85 37.56
C LEU A 126 -12.94 21.04 39.03
N LYS A 127 -13.03 22.29 39.49
CA LYS A 127 -13.56 22.66 40.81
C LYS A 127 -15.05 22.38 41.01
N ALA A 128 -15.78 22.04 39.94
CA ALA A 128 -17.18 21.63 39.98
C ALA A 128 -17.37 20.10 40.02
N ALA A 129 -16.28 19.31 40.05
CA ALA A 129 -16.33 17.87 40.18
C ALA A 129 -16.05 17.42 41.63
N ARG A 130 -16.69 16.32 42.06
CA ARG A 130 -16.44 15.71 43.38
C ARG A 130 -15.19 14.83 43.39
N ARG A 131 -14.81 14.30 42.23
CA ARG A 131 -13.54 13.58 41.96
C ARG A 131 -12.95 14.09 40.64
N THR A 132 -11.64 14.00 40.45
CA THR A 132 -10.97 14.29 39.17
C THR A 132 -10.00 13.16 38.84
N VAL A 133 -9.93 12.75 37.57
CA VAL A 133 -9.09 11.63 37.11
C VAL A 133 -8.26 12.03 35.89
N CYS A 134 -6.97 11.69 35.89
CA CYS A 134 -6.03 12.15 34.87
C CYS A 134 -5.85 11.10 33.77
N LEU A 135 -6.26 11.42 32.54
CA LEU A 135 -6.07 10.54 31.39
C LEU A 135 -4.61 10.47 30.93
N GLY A 136 -3.81 11.49 31.21
CA GLY A 136 -2.41 11.57 30.76
C GLY A 136 -1.81 12.98 30.81
N GLU A 137 -0.54 13.08 30.42
CA GLU A 137 0.27 14.32 30.59
C GLU A 137 -0.20 15.51 29.75
N LYS A 138 -0.73 15.27 28.54
CA LYS A 138 -1.13 16.33 27.60
C LYS A 138 -2.47 16.02 26.96
N TYR A 139 -3.29 17.05 26.80
CA TYR A 139 -4.51 16.98 26.00
C TYR A 139 -4.26 16.51 24.55
N SER A 140 -5.02 15.52 24.10
CA SER A 140 -5.21 15.15 22.69
C SER A 140 -6.54 14.43 22.53
N ASP A 141 -7.27 14.66 21.43
CA ASP A 141 -8.61 14.09 21.24
C ASP A 141 -8.57 12.55 21.23
N ALA A 142 -7.52 11.98 20.61
CA ALA A 142 -7.30 10.54 20.56
C ALA A 142 -7.14 9.87 21.93
N LEU A 143 -6.73 10.60 22.98
CA LEU A 143 -6.69 10.09 24.36
C LEU A 143 -8.10 10.00 24.97
N PHE A 144 -8.99 10.93 24.62
CA PHE A 144 -10.42 10.88 25.01
C PHE A 144 -11.19 9.85 24.19
N CYS A 145 -10.71 9.48 23.00
CA CYS A 145 -11.17 8.35 22.19
C CYS A 145 -10.58 6.98 22.58
N ASN A 146 -9.67 6.90 23.56
CA ASN A 146 -8.90 5.68 23.81
C ASN A 146 -9.59 4.77 24.84
N SER A 147 -10.08 3.61 24.39
CA SER A 147 -10.80 2.63 25.23
C SER A 147 -10.08 2.30 26.54
N TYR A 148 -8.75 2.11 26.50
CA TYR A 148 -7.96 1.85 27.72
C TYR A 148 -8.03 3.04 28.68
N ALA A 149 -7.64 4.24 28.24
CA ALA A 149 -7.63 5.43 29.08
C ALA A 149 -9.00 5.73 29.71
N VAL A 150 -10.10 5.57 28.95
CA VAL A 150 -11.46 5.81 29.46
C VAL A 150 -11.91 4.73 30.46
N LEU A 151 -11.61 3.45 30.21
CA LEU A 151 -11.96 2.36 31.13
C LEU A 151 -11.09 2.36 32.39
N THR A 152 -9.80 2.67 32.29
CA THR A 152 -8.91 2.88 33.44
C THR A 152 -9.38 4.07 34.28
N ALA A 153 -9.69 5.21 33.64
CA ALA A 153 -10.19 6.38 34.36
C ALA A 153 -11.56 6.12 35.03
N ALA A 154 -12.42 5.29 34.43
CA ALA A 154 -13.67 4.87 35.04
C ALA A 154 -13.43 3.98 36.28
N ALA A 155 -12.48 3.05 36.20
CA ALA A 155 -12.08 2.21 37.33
C ALA A 155 -11.43 3.02 38.47
N GLU A 156 -10.50 3.94 38.16
CA GLU A 156 -9.81 4.80 39.15
C GLU A 156 -10.76 5.69 39.97
N CYS A 157 -11.99 5.94 39.49
CA CYS A 157 -13.00 6.73 40.20
C CYS A 157 -14.26 5.96 40.59
N ASP A 158 -14.28 4.62 40.53
CA ASP A 158 -15.44 3.78 40.85
C ASP A 158 -16.71 4.08 40.00
N ALA A 159 -16.54 4.47 38.73
CA ALA A 159 -17.64 4.96 37.88
C ALA A 159 -18.62 3.87 37.43
N SER A 160 -19.87 3.96 37.91
CA SER A 160 -21.02 3.17 37.45
C SER A 160 -21.56 3.61 36.08
N VAL A 161 -21.23 4.84 35.65
CA VAL A 161 -21.74 5.48 34.43
C VAL A 161 -20.62 6.23 33.73
N ILE A 162 -20.54 6.15 32.40
CA ILE A 162 -19.67 6.98 31.55
C ILE A 162 -20.55 7.85 30.66
N LEU A 163 -20.32 9.16 30.67
CA LEU A 163 -21.00 10.15 29.85
C LEU A 163 -20.07 10.65 28.74
N LEU A 164 -20.24 10.10 27.53
CA LEU A 164 -19.46 10.43 26.34
C LEU A 164 -19.99 11.70 25.66
N CYS A 165 -19.14 12.73 25.60
CA CYS A 165 -19.38 13.98 24.88
C CYS A 165 -18.32 14.19 23.81
N ASP A 166 -18.57 15.15 22.92
CA ASP A 166 -17.59 15.79 22.02
C ASP A 166 -16.57 14.80 21.41
N GLU A 167 -15.31 14.81 21.86
CA GLU A 167 -14.23 13.96 21.34
C GLU A 167 -14.48 12.47 21.56
N SER A 168 -15.07 12.10 22.70
CA SER A 168 -15.25 10.71 23.13
C SER A 168 -16.45 10.00 22.50
N LEU A 169 -17.28 10.72 21.70
CA LEU A 169 -18.45 10.17 21.03
C LEU A 169 -18.18 8.92 20.15
N PRO A 170 -17.05 8.77 19.43
CA PRO A 170 -16.78 7.57 18.63
C PRO A 170 -16.76 6.26 19.44
N LEU A 171 -16.36 6.30 20.72
CA LEU A 171 -16.38 5.12 21.60
C LEU A 171 -17.78 4.54 21.79
N ALA A 172 -18.83 5.36 21.61
CA ALA A 172 -20.22 4.95 21.70
C ALA A 172 -20.67 4.02 20.55
N GLU A 173 -19.82 3.81 19.55
CA GLU A 173 -20.07 2.98 18.37
C GLU A 173 -19.00 1.87 18.22
N VAL A 174 -18.15 1.69 19.25
CA VAL A 174 -17.11 0.65 19.32
C VAL A 174 -17.58 -0.47 20.24
N ASP A 175 -18.06 -1.58 19.68
CA ASP A 175 -18.60 -2.71 20.45
C ASP A 175 -17.63 -3.26 21.50
N SER A 176 -16.33 -3.32 21.20
CA SER A 176 -15.33 -3.85 22.15
C SER A 176 -15.21 -2.96 23.39
N PHE A 177 -15.42 -1.64 23.28
CA PHE A 177 -15.51 -0.74 24.43
C PHE A 177 -16.81 -0.98 25.20
N LEU A 178 -17.96 -1.08 24.51
CA LEU A 178 -19.27 -1.28 25.14
C LEU A 178 -19.37 -2.64 25.86
N ALA A 179 -18.90 -3.73 25.26
CA ALA A 179 -18.90 -5.07 25.87
C ALA A 179 -17.95 -5.18 27.08
N ARG A 180 -16.84 -4.41 27.07
CA ARG A 180 -15.93 -4.26 28.21
C ARG A 180 -16.48 -3.33 29.29
N ALA A 181 -17.40 -2.43 28.96
CA ALA A 181 -18.10 -1.59 29.92
C ALA A 181 -19.20 -2.40 30.66
N ASP A 182 -20.07 -3.13 29.95
CA ASP A 182 -21.09 -3.98 30.59
C ASP A 182 -20.47 -5.10 31.43
N ALA A 183 -19.34 -5.67 30.99
CA ALA A 183 -18.58 -6.65 31.78
C ALA A 183 -18.08 -6.10 33.14
N ARG A 184 -17.90 -4.78 33.27
CA ARG A 184 -17.57 -4.09 34.53
C ARG A 184 -18.80 -3.46 35.22
N GLY A 185 -20.01 -3.70 34.71
CA GLY A 185 -21.25 -3.10 35.20
C GLY A 185 -21.42 -1.60 34.87
N ILE A 186 -20.59 -1.05 33.97
CA ILE A 186 -20.53 0.37 33.67
C ILE A 186 -21.45 0.69 32.49
N ARG A 187 -22.45 1.56 32.71
CA ARG A 187 -23.38 1.96 31.63
C ARG A 187 -22.87 3.20 30.90
N VAL A 188 -22.73 3.07 29.58
CA VAL A 188 -22.21 4.11 28.69
C VAL A 188 -23.36 4.89 28.08
N PHE A 189 -23.29 6.22 28.08
CA PHE A 189 -24.27 7.08 27.40
C PHE A 189 -23.57 8.05 26.45
N LYS A 190 -24.12 8.24 25.24
CA LYS A 190 -23.75 9.35 24.34
C LYS A 190 -24.76 10.48 24.39
N ALA A 191 -24.30 11.71 24.28
CA ALA A 191 -25.20 12.86 24.14
C ALA A 191 -25.98 12.80 22.81
N VAL A 192 -27.23 13.25 22.82
CA VAL A 192 -28.08 13.36 21.61
C VAL A 192 -27.52 14.40 20.61
N SER A 193 -26.75 15.39 21.09
CA SER A 193 -26.07 16.40 20.28
C SER A 193 -24.87 16.96 21.04
N SER A 194 -23.71 17.08 20.37
CA SER A 194 -22.50 17.76 20.90
C SER A 194 -22.77 19.22 21.28
N ASP A 195 -23.51 19.93 20.44
CA ASP A 195 -23.73 21.37 20.58
C ASP A 195 -24.79 21.68 21.64
N ALA A 196 -25.59 20.68 22.00
CA ALA A 196 -26.74 20.79 22.88
C ALA A 196 -26.88 19.57 23.81
N LEU A 197 -25.82 19.32 24.60
CA LEU A 197 -25.68 18.26 25.62
C LEU A 197 -26.81 18.20 26.68
N ALA A 198 -27.71 19.20 26.68
CA ALA A 198 -28.91 19.26 27.51
C ALA A 198 -30.14 18.56 26.90
N LEU A 199 -30.15 18.27 25.59
CA LEU A 199 -31.34 17.75 24.88
C LEU A 199 -31.64 16.27 25.18
N GLY A 200 -30.67 15.52 25.71
CA GLY A 200 -30.85 14.14 26.12
C GLY A 200 -29.58 13.29 26.02
N TRP A 201 -29.69 12.07 26.54
CA TRP A 201 -28.65 11.05 26.55
C TRP A 201 -29.24 9.75 26.00
N ILE A 202 -28.43 9.01 25.23
CA ILE A 202 -28.77 7.72 24.65
C ILE A 202 -27.90 6.67 25.33
N LEU A 203 -28.51 5.65 25.94
CA LEU A 203 -27.79 4.48 26.45
C LEU A 203 -27.17 3.73 25.27
N CYS A 204 -25.86 3.54 25.31
CA CYS A 204 -25.12 2.78 24.31
C CYS A 204 -25.11 1.31 24.72
N THR A 205 -25.49 0.43 23.80
CA THR A 205 -25.51 -1.03 23.98
C THR A 205 -24.87 -1.71 22.77
N THR A 206 -24.39 -2.93 22.97
CA THR A 206 -23.90 -3.82 21.91
C THR A 206 -24.58 -5.18 22.04
N ASP A 207 -24.67 -5.92 20.94
CA ASP A 207 -25.16 -7.30 20.90
C ASP A 207 -24.04 -8.32 21.16
N LYS A 208 -22.78 -7.88 21.18
CA LYS A 208 -21.62 -8.74 21.49
C LYS A 208 -21.62 -9.14 22.96
N ALA A 209 -21.29 -10.40 23.22
CA ALA A 209 -21.22 -10.95 24.56
C ALA A 209 -20.24 -10.15 25.46
N PRO A 210 -20.52 -9.96 26.75
CA PRO A 210 -19.63 -9.25 27.67
C PRO A 210 -18.23 -9.87 27.66
N ILE A 211 -17.21 -9.03 27.48
CA ILE A 211 -15.82 -9.47 27.42
C ILE A 211 -15.30 -9.55 28.86
N VAL A 212 -15.39 -10.75 29.44
CA VAL A 212 -15.13 -11.02 30.87
C VAL A 212 -13.64 -10.97 31.23
N ASP A 213 -12.75 -11.20 30.27
CA ASP A 213 -11.31 -11.03 30.43
C ASP A 213 -10.90 -9.60 30.01
N ASP A 214 -10.08 -8.93 30.84
CA ASP A 214 -9.45 -7.68 30.42
C ASP A 214 -8.55 -7.90 29.20
N GLY A 215 -7.94 -9.07 29.06
CA GLY A 215 -7.14 -9.47 27.91
C GLY A 215 -5.82 -8.70 27.82
N VAL A 216 -5.06 -8.99 26.76
CA VAL A 216 -3.77 -8.33 26.54
C VAL A 216 -3.98 -6.91 25.99
N TRP A 217 -3.41 -5.93 26.69
CA TRP A 217 -3.37 -4.53 26.29
C TRP A 217 -1.92 -4.15 25.92
N ARG A 218 -1.74 -3.56 24.73
CA ARG A 218 -0.44 -3.25 24.14
C ARG A 218 -0.32 -1.74 23.92
N LYS A 219 0.75 -1.14 24.48
CA LYS A 219 1.04 0.29 24.34
C LYS A 219 1.73 0.57 23.01
N CYS A 220 1.18 1.49 22.21
CA CYS A 220 1.81 1.94 20.97
C CYS A 220 3.11 2.73 21.29
N PRO A 221 4.28 2.37 20.72
CA PRO A 221 5.53 3.08 20.98
C PRO A 221 5.55 4.49 20.37
N SER A 222 4.75 4.75 19.33
CA SER A 222 4.76 6.02 18.58
C SER A 222 3.92 7.12 19.24
N CYS A 223 2.72 6.80 19.74
CA CYS A 223 1.82 7.79 20.37
C CYS A 223 1.62 7.59 21.89
N GLY A 224 2.07 6.47 22.45
CA GLY A 224 1.92 6.18 23.88
C GLY A 224 0.53 5.79 24.36
N LEU A 225 -0.48 5.73 23.47
CA LEU A 225 -1.80 5.19 23.78
C LEU A 225 -1.79 3.66 23.82
N THR A 226 -2.77 3.08 24.53
CA THR A 226 -2.85 1.63 24.77
C THR A 226 -4.10 1.05 24.12
N PHE A 227 -3.95 -0.06 23.41
CA PHE A 227 -5.02 -0.71 22.64
C PHE A 227 -5.11 -2.20 23.00
N ASP A 228 -6.29 -2.79 22.92
CA ASP A 228 -6.45 -4.21 23.19
C ASP A 228 -6.09 -5.04 21.95
N GLU A 229 -5.59 -6.26 22.21
CA GLU A 229 -5.02 -7.15 21.20
C GLU A 229 -5.97 -7.41 20.03
N ALA A 230 -7.28 -7.55 20.28
CA ALA A 230 -8.29 -7.77 19.23
C ALA A 230 -8.42 -6.56 18.29
N SER A 231 -8.42 -5.34 18.82
CA SER A 231 -8.46 -4.10 18.02
C SER A 231 -7.18 -3.89 17.22
N LEU A 232 -6.03 -4.36 17.73
CA LEU A 232 -4.76 -4.33 17.00
C LEU A 232 -4.69 -5.40 15.91
N ALA A 233 -5.10 -6.64 16.20
CA ALA A 233 -5.13 -7.73 15.23
C ALA A 233 -6.04 -7.40 14.03
N ALA A 234 -7.23 -6.84 14.29
CA ALA A 234 -8.15 -6.37 13.25
C ALA A 234 -7.60 -5.20 12.40
N GLY A 235 -6.56 -4.50 12.88
CA GLY A 235 -5.82 -3.46 12.17
C GLY A 235 -4.41 -3.87 11.74
N HIS A 236 -4.10 -5.17 11.65
CA HIS A 236 -2.78 -5.69 11.30
C HIS A 236 -1.62 -5.11 12.16
N TYR A 237 -1.90 -4.86 13.43
CA TYR A 237 -1.00 -4.21 14.40
C TYR A 237 -0.51 -2.81 13.97
N VAL A 238 -1.25 -2.14 13.09
CA VAL A 238 -1.14 -0.70 12.83
C VAL A 238 -1.96 0.04 13.90
N CYS A 239 -1.37 1.05 14.52
CA CYS A 239 -2.03 1.82 15.57
C CYS A 239 -3.24 2.61 15.03
N PRO A 240 -4.48 2.37 15.49
CA PRO A 240 -5.67 3.02 14.94
C PRO A 240 -5.76 4.52 15.25
N SER A 241 -4.91 5.05 16.14
CA SER A 241 -4.85 6.48 16.47
C SER A 241 -3.82 7.28 15.67
N CYS A 242 -2.71 6.69 15.25
CA CYS A 242 -1.59 7.44 14.65
C CYS A 242 -0.96 6.75 13.43
N GLY A 243 -1.54 5.63 12.98
CA GLY A 243 -0.99 4.80 11.92
C GLY A 243 0.39 4.20 12.22
N GLY A 244 0.92 4.35 13.44
CA GLY A 244 2.24 3.84 13.83
C GLY A 244 2.27 2.32 13.85
N TYR A 245 3.27 1.71 13.22
CA TYR A 245 3.40 0.25 13.14
C TYR A 245 3.92 -0.30 14.47
N LEU A 246 3.16 -1.20 15.12
CA LEU A 246 3.66 -1.95 16.26
C LEU A 246 4.45 -3.15 15.77
N ARG A 247 5.52 -3.52 16.48
CA ARG A 247 6.22 -4.79 16.23
C ARG A 247 5.30 -5.95 16.60
N MET A 248 5.27 -6.94 15.71
CA MET A 248 4.53 -8.18 15.87
C MET A 248 5.45 -9.27 16.39
N SER A 249 4.92 -10.21 17.17
CA SER A 249 5.60 -11.49 17.39
C SER A 249 5.52 -12.38 16.14
N SER A 250 6.38 -13.38 16.08
CA SER A 250 6.39 -14.39 15.02
C SER A 250 5.07 -15.18 14.93
N ALA A 251 4.39 -15.40 16.05
CA ALA A 251 3.05 -16.01 16.07
C ALA A 251 1.96 -15.08 15.52
N GLU A 252 2.00 -13.79 15.89
CA GLU A 252 1.09 -12.77 15.33
C GLU A 252 1.25 -12.68 13.81
N ARG A 253 2.50 -12.66 13.30
CA ARG A 253 2.77 -12.63 11.86
C ARG A 253 2.25 -13.85 11.12
N ILE A 254 2.45 -15.05 11.67
CA ILE A 254 1.96 -16.29 11.09
C ILE A 254 0.44 -16.25 10.95
N ASN A 255 -0.28 -15.79 11.98
CA ASN A 255 -1.75 -15.69 11.97
C ASN A 255 -2.28 -14.56 11.07
N ASP A 256 -1.51 -13.50 10.87
CA ASP A 256 -1.83 -12.32 10.06
C ASP A 256 -1.62 -12.55 8.54
N THR A 257 -0.62 -13.37 8.18
CA THR A 257 -0.21 -13.57 6.78
C THR A 257 -0.61 -14.92 6.19
N LEU A 258 -0.63 -16.01 6.98
CA LEU A 258 -0.91 -17.36 6.47
C LEU A 258 -2.38 -17.75 6.66
N ASP A 259 -2.85 -18.69 5.83
CA ASP A 259 -4.18 -19.27 5.95
C ASP A 259 -4.34 -19.98 7.31
N ALA A 260 -5.51 -19.82 7.94
CA ALA A 260 -5.76 -20.28 9.30
C ALA A 260 -5.47 -21.79 9.48
N GLY A 261 -4.54 -22.12 10.38
CA GLY A 261 -4.12 -23.49 10.65
C GLY A 261 -3.21 -24.14 9.60
N SER A 262 -2.74 -23.39 8.59
CA SER A 262 -1.88 -23.93 7.52
C SER A 262 -0.40 -24.05 7.88
N PHE A 263 0.08 -23.34 8.92
CA PHE A 263 1.50 -23.31 9.27
C PHE A 263 1.97 -24.58 9.97
N VAL A 264 2.97 -25.25 9.38
CA VAL A 264 3.63 -26.43 9.94
C VAL A 264 5.10 -26.07 10.22
N GLU A 265 5.47 -25.95 11.49
CA GLU A 265 6.85 -25.59 11.86
C GLU A 265 7.83 -26.74 11.57
N TRP A 266 8.94 -26.40 10.92
CA TRP A 266 10.06 -27.28 10.60
C TRP A 266 11.28 -26.92 11.46
N ASP A 267 12.07 -27.92 11.81
CA ASP A 267 13.24 -27.79 12.69
C ASP A 267 12.96 -26.92 13.96
N PRO A 268 11.84 -27.15 14.70
CA PRO A 268 11.47 -26.31 15.85
C PRO A 268 12.53 -26.34 16.96
N GLN A 269 13.29 -27.44 17.06
CA GLN A 269 14.50 -27.57 17.84
C GLN A 269 15.66 -27.92 16.92
N VAL A 270 16.72 -27.12 16.98
CA VAL A 270 18.04 -27.39 16.39
C VAL A 270 19.04 -27.37 17.55
N PRO A 271 20.04 -28.28 17.60
CA PRO A 271 21.01 -28.31 18.69
C PRO A 271 21.72 -26.96 18.88
N GLU A 272 21.66 -26.45 20.11
CA GLU A 272 22.31 -25.21 20.49
C GLU A 272 23.83 -25.38 20.56
N THR A 273 24.57 -24.35 20.13
CA THR A 273 26.02 -24.27 20.31
C THR A 273 26.40 -22.95 20.96
N ASP A 274 27.20 -23.01 22.02
CA ASP A 274 27.98 -21.86 22.49
C ASP A 274 29.43 -22.05 22.03
N PRO A 275 29.78 -21.63 20.79
CA PRO A 275 31.09 -21.87 20.21
C PRO A 275 32.23 -21.09 20.88
N LEU A 276 31.91 -20.14 21.78
CA LEU A 276 32.89 -19.29 22.47
C LEU A 276 32.94 -19.54 23.99
N ALA A 277 32.06 -20.38 24.54
CA ALA A 277 31.80 -20.52 25.98
C ALA A 277 31.55 -19.15 26.65
N PHE A 278 30.70 -18.33 26.02
CA PHE A 278 30.58 -16.90 26.36
C PHE A 278 29.98 -16.70 27.76
N PRO A 279 30.65 -15.93 28.67
CA PRO A 279 30.21 -15.76 30.05
C PRO A 279 28.74 -15.34 30.22
N GLY A 280 27.97 -16.22 30.86
CA GLY A 280 26.53 -16.06 31.08
C GLY A 280 25.72 -15.89 29.80
N TYR A 281 26.08 -16.57 28.71
CA TYR A 281 25.25 -16.61 27.49
C TYR A 281 24.06 -17.55 27.66
N GLY A 282 24.28 -18.76 28.18
CA GLY A 282 23.22 -19.73 28.50
C GLY A 282 22.11 -19.16 29.41
N ASP A 283 22.48 -18.41 30.45
CA ASP A 283 21.50 -17.76 31.34
C ASP A 283 20.62 -16.73 30.60
N LYS A 284 21.22 -15.98 29.65
CA LYS A 284 20.50 -15.00 28.83
C LYS A 284 19.59 -15.70 27.81
N LEU A 285 20.04 -16.81 27.22
CA LEU A 285 19.22 -17.66 26.35
C LEU A 285 18.02 -18.23 27.11
N ALA A 286 18.23 -18.76 28.31
CA ALA A 286 17.15 -19.23 29.19
C ALA A 286 16.15 -18.11 29.51
N ALA A 287 16.63 -16.91 29.86
CA ALA A 287 15.76 -15.75 30.12
C ALA A 287 15.02 -15.25 28.87
N GLN A 288 15.59 -15.35 27.65
CA GLN A 288 14.83 -15.08 26.42
C GLN A 288 13.74 -16.14 26.17
N ARG A 289 14.07 -17.43 26.39
CA ARG A 289 13.13 -18.55 26.24
C ARG A 289 11.94 -18.43 27.20
N GLU A 290 12.20 -18.18 28.48
CA GLU A 290 11.17 -17.95 29.50
C GLU A 290 10.29 -16.74 29.14
N LYS A 291 10.88 -15.61 28.72
CA LYS A 291 10.15 -14.39 28.37
C LYS A 291 9.27 -14.53 27.13
N THR A 292 9.68 -15.32 26.14
CA THR A 292 9.03 -15.36 24.80
C THR A 292 8.25 -16.65 24.52
N GLY A 293 8.50 -17.72 25.26
CA GLY A 293 8.00 -19.07 24.95
C GLY A 293 8.66 -19.71 23.72
N LEU A 294 9.66 -19.08 23.11
CA LEU A 294 10.29 -19.51 21.86
C LEU A 294 11.70 -20.06 22.09
N VAL A 295 12.09 -21.08 21.33
CA VAL A 295 13.41 -21.74 21.44
C VAL A 295 14.54 -20.83 20.96
N GLU A 296 14.28 -20.04 19.91
CA GLU A 296 15.26 -19.21 19.20
C GLU A 296 14.54 -18.11 18.40
N ALA A 297 15.29 -17.06 18.02
CA ALA A 297 14.88 -15.87 17.29
C ALA A 297 14.39 -16.07 15.83
N VAL A 298 14.01 -17.29 15.43
CA VAL A 298 13.36 -17.55 14.14
C VAL A 298 12.44 -18.77 14.19
N ARG A 299 11.25 -18.62 13.60
CA ARG A 299 10.34 -19.72 13.28
C ARG A 299 10.39 -19.97 11.77
N THR A 300 10.40 -21.23 11.37
CA THR A 300 10.63 -21.70 9.99
C THR A 300 9.69 -22.86 9.69
N GLY A 301 9.10 -22.94 8.52
CA GLY A 301 8.18 -24.02 8.19
C GLY A 301 7.64 -23.94 6.77
N GLU A 302 6.53 -24.62 6.52
CA GLU A 302 5.64 -24.32 5.40
C GLU A 302 4.34 -23.68 5.89
N GLY A 303 3.67 -22.98 4.99
CA GLY A 303 2.33 -22.46 5.18
C GLY A 303 1.60 -22.35 3.85
N ARG A 304 0.38 -21.81 3.89
CA ARG A 304 -0.37 -21.43 2.68
C ARG A 304 -0.75 -19.96 2.73
N ILE A 305 -0.76 -19.31 1.57
CA ILE A 305 -1.35 -17.98 1.37
C ILE A 305 -2.33 -18.11 0.21
N ALA A 306 -3.63 -17.98 0.48
CA ALA A 306 -4.69 -18.23 -0.49
C ALA A 306 -4.57 -19.63 -1.13
N GLY A 307 -4.35 -20.65 -0.30
CA GLY A 307 -4.11 -22.03 -0.71
C GLY A 307 -2.70 -22.31 -1.23
N LEU A 308 -2.00 -21.32 -1.81
CA LEU A 308 -0.67 -21.49 -2.43
C LEU A 308 0.36 -21.92 -1.38
N ARG A 309 1.00 -23.07 -1.55
CA ARG A 309 2.06 -23.55 -0.64
C ARG A 309 3.29 -22.64 -0.75
N THR A 310 3.87 -22.28 0.39
CA THR A 310 5.13 -21.55 0.47
C THR A 310 5.93 -22.01 1.68
N ALA A 311 7.25 -22.08 1.54
CA ALA A 311 8.15 -22.19 2.67
C ALA A 311 8.31 -20.81 3.32
N PHE A 312 8.14 -20.74 4.63
CA PHE A 312 7.87 -19.50 5.35
C PHE A 312 8.77 -19.38 6.58
N ALA A 313 9.40 -18.22 6.76
CA ALA A 313 10.14 -17.90 7.97
C ALA A 313 9.80 -16.51 8.53
N VAL A 314 9.76 -16.41 9.86
CA VAL A 314 9.62 -15.14 10.57
C VAL A 314 10.69 -15.03 11.64
N MET A 315 11.51 -13.99 11.54
CA MET A 315 12.49 -13.64 12.58
C MET A 315 11.79 -12.94 13.75
N GLU A 316 12.20 -13.28 14.97
CA GLU A 316 11.55 -12.81 16.20
C GLU A 316 12.31 -11.64 16.82
N SER A 317 11.79 -10.42 16.64
CA SER A 317 12.36 -9.20 17.23
C SER A 317 12.34 -9.21 18.77
N GLN A 318 11.49 -10.01 19.42
CA GLN A 318 11.40 -10.06 20.88
C GLN A 318 12.51 -10.90 21.55
N PHE A 319 13.21 -11.76 20.78
CA PHE A 319 14.29 -12.65 21.23
C PHE A 319 15.64 -12.11 20.73
N PHE A 320 16.45 -11.54 21.64
CA PHE A 320 17.72 -10.84 21.31
C PHE A 320 17.63 -9.90 20.07
N MET A 321 16.54 -9.14 19.92
CA MET A 321 16.33 -8.25 18.76
C MET A 321 16.42 -8.97 17.40
N GLY A 322 16.06 -10.25 17.30
CA GLY A 322 16.17 -11.01 16.05
C GLY A 322 17.62 -11.27 15.61
N SER A 323 18.61 -11.15 16.51
CA SER A 323 20.02 -11.30 16.15
C SER A 323 20.33 -12.73 15.65
N MET A 324 21.04 -12.84 14.53
CA MET A 324 21.34 -14.13 13.91
C MET A 324 22.47 -14.85 14.65
N GLY A 325 22.12 -15.88 15.43
CA GLY A 325 23.06 -16.89 15.91
C GLY A 325 23.24 -18.04 14.89
N THR A 326 24.10 -19.00 15.22
CA THR A 326 24.29 -20.27 14.51
C THR A 326 22.98 -21.00 14.25
N VAL A 327 22.14 -21.13 15.29
CA VAL A 327 20.83 -21.80 15.23
C VAL A 327 19.86 -21.09 14.29
N VAL A 328 19.86 -19.74 14.27
CA VAL A 328 19.05 -18.94 13.33
C VAL A 328 19.46 -19.20 11.88
N GLY A 329 20.77 -19.14 11.59
CA GLY A 329 21.30 -19.42 10.26
C GLY A 329 21.06 -20.85 9.80
N GLU A 330 21.19 -21.82 10.71
CA GLU A 330 20.91 -23.23 10.45
C GLU A 330 19.43 -23.48 10.12
N LYS A 331 18.48 -22.95 10.92
CA LYS A 331 17.04 -23.09 10.65
C LYS A 331 16.66 -22.49 9.29
N ILE A 332 17.15 -21.29 8.96
CA ILE A 332 16.85 -20.65 7.67
C ILE A 332 17.48 -21.44 6.51
N ALA A 333 18.75 -21.86 6.62
CA ALA A 333 19.40 -22.64 5.57
C ALA A 333 18.67 -23.97 5.30
N ARG A 334 18.32 -24.73 6.35
CA ARG A 334 17.54 -25.97 6.22
C ARG A 334 16.18 -25.75 5.57
N MET A 335 15.47 -24.68 5.97
CA MET A 335 14.18 -24.31 5.37
C MET A 335 14.33 -24.05 3.87
N VAL A 336 15.33 -23.27 3.45
CA VAL A 336 15.57 -22.96 2.02
C VAL A 336 16.04 -24.18 1.24
N GLU A 337 16.91 -25.03 1.79
CA GLU A 337 17.32 -26.28 1.14
C GLU A 337 16.15 -27.26 0.98
N ARG A 338 15.29 -27.39 2.01
CA ARG A 338 14.08 -28.22 1.94
C ARG A 338 13.04 -27.64 0.99
N ALA A 339 12.84 -26.31 0.98
CA ALA A 339 11.99 -25.64 0.01
C ALA A 339 12.45 -25.87 -1.43
N THR A 340 13.78 -25.86 -1.65
CA THR A 340 14.38 -26.18 -2.96
C THR A 340 14.09 -27.63 -3.38
N ALA A 341 14.20 -28.58 -2.44
CA ALA A 341 13.88 -29.99 -2.70
C ALA A 341 12.39 -30.26 -2.94
N GLU A 342 11.50 -29.55 -2.24
CA GLU A 342 10.03 -29.62 -2.43
C GLU A 342 9.50 -28.68 -3.53
N ARG A 343 10.38 -27.96 -4.23
CA ARG A 343 10.05 -26.92 -5.24
C ARG A 343 9.06 -25.85 -4.75
N LEU A 344 9.11 -25.53 -3.45
CA LEU A 344 8.31 -24.47 -2.84
C LEU A 344 8.93 -23.08 -3.06
N PRO A 345 8.12 -22.04 -3.27
CA PRO A 345 8.58 -20.65 -3.18
C PRO A 345 8.89 -20.28 -1.73
N VAL A 346 9.87 -19.40 -1.50
CA VAL A 346 10.33 -18.99 -0.16
C VAL A 346 9.90 -17.56 0.17
N ILE A 347 9.33 -17.36 1.36
CA ILE A 347 9.08 -16.04 1.95
C ILE A 347 9.80 -15.95 3.30
N ILE A 348 10.60 -14.89 3.50
CA ILE A 348 11.27 -14.61 4.79
C ILE A 348 10.91 -13.20 5.26
N PHE A 349 10.20 -13.13 6.39
CA PHE A 349 10.00 -11.91 7.17
C PHE A 349 11.23 -11.65 8.04
N THR A 350 12.00 -10.63 7.71
CA THR A 350 13.23 -10.28 8.42
C THR A 350 13.00 -9.24 9.49
N ALA A 351 13.56 -9.49 10.66
CA ALA A 351 13.70 -8.57 11.77
C ALA A 351 15.00 -8.93 12.48
N SER A 352 15.98 -8.03 12.51
CA SER A 352 17.27 -8.27 13.14
C SER A 352 18.02 -6.98 13.51
N GLY A 353 18.56 -6.97 14.73
CA GLY A 353 19.64 -6.07 15.16
C GLY A 353 21.03 -6.44 14.65
N GLY A 354 21.15 -7.51 13.83
CA GLY A 354 22.40 -7.94 13.19
C GLY A 354 22.95 -9.27 13.70
N ALA A 355 24.28 -9.40 13.70
CA ALA A 355 24.98 -10.61 14.12
C ALA A 355 24.93 -10.79 15.65
N ARG A 356 24.76 -12.04 16.11
CA ARG A 356 24.79 -12.37 17.54
C ARG A 356 26.23 -12.45 18.05
N MET A 357 26.69 -11.34 18.62
CA MET A 357 28.08 -11.14 19.06
C MET A 357 28.59 -12.20 20.05
N GLN A 358 27.71 -12.82 20.84
CA GLN A 358 28.02 -13.89 21.79
C GLN A 358 28.60 -15.14 21.12
N GLU A 359 28.35 -15.34 19.82
CA GLU A 359 28.87 -16.47 19.02
C GLU A 359 29.95 -16.02 18.02
N GLY A 360 30.28 -14.72 17.99
CA GLY A 360 31.35 -14.13 17.19
C GLY A 360 31.37 -14.54 15.72
N LEU A 361 32.49 -15.12 15.28
CA LEU A 361 32.69 -15.53 13.88
C LEU A 361 31.70 -16.61 13.43
N MET A 362 31.19 -17.45 14.33
CA MET A 362 30.22 -18.49 13.96
C MET A 362 28.85 -17.88 13.61
N SER A 363 28.48 -16.76 14.25
CA SER A 363 27.33 -15.95 13.82
C SER A 363 27.58 -15.31 12.45
N LEU A 364 28.77 -14.72 12.22
CA LEU A 364 29.13 -14.10 10.94
C LEU A 364 29.05 -15.11 9.77
N MET A 365 29.55 -16.34 9.95
CA MET A 365 29.53 -17.38 8.91
C MET A 365 28.12 -17.86 8.54
N GLN A 366 27.08 -17.55 9.33
CA GLN A 366 25.70 -17.85 8.95
C GLN A 366 25.23 -17.02 7.75
N MET A 367 25.78 -15.80 7.56
CA MET A 367 25.51 -14.99 6.37
C MET A 367 25.84 -15.79 5.10
N ALA A 368 27.07 -16.33 5.03
CA ALA A 368 27.53 -17.13 3.90
C ALA A 368 26.70 -18.42 3.75
N LYS A 369 26.41 -19.14 4.85
CA LYS A 369 25.60 -20.37 4.79
C LYS A 369 24.23 -20.13 4.16
N VAL A 370 23.48 -19.13 4.63
CA VAL A 370 22.14 -18.85 4.13
C VAL A 370 22.20 -18.34 2.68
N SER A 371 23.18 -17.50 2.33
CA SER A 371 23.39 -17.08 0.94
C SER A 371 23.69 -18.25 -0.01
N CYS A 372 24.44 -19.27 0.43
CA CYS A 372 24.67 -20.48 -0.38
C CYS A 372 23.39 -21.31 -0.60
N ALA A 373 22.49 -21.37 0.38
CA ALA A 373 21.18 -22.01 0.21
C ALA A 373 20.29 -21.22 -0.77
N ILE A 374 20.25 -19.89 -0.65
CA ILE A 374 19.49 -19.01 -1.55
C ILE A 374 20.02 -19.03 -2.99
N ALA A 375 21.34 -19.08 -3.17
CA ALA A 375 21.94 -19.23 -4.51
C ALA A 375 21.43 -20.51 -5.21
N ARG A 376 21.48 -21.65 -4.52
CA ARG A 376 20.98 -22.94 -5.02
C ARG A 376 19.46 -22.96 -5.23
N HIS A 377 18.72 -22.21 -4.42
CA HIS A 377 17.28 -21.99 -4.62
C HIS A 377 17.01 -21.23 -5.94
N GLY A 378 17.82 -20.20 -6.21
CA GLY A 378 17.77 -19.44 -7.44
C GLY A 378 18.18 -20.23 -8.68
N GLU A 379 19.22 -21.06 -8.58
CA GLU A 379 19.66 -22.01 -9.61
C GLU A 379 18.57 -23.04 -9.97
N ALA A 380 17.68 -23.38 -9.02
CA ALA A 380 16.54 -24.27 -9.24
C ALA A 380 15.31 -23.60 -9.89
N GLY A 381 15.40 -22.30 -10.24
CA GLY A 381 14.35 -21.49 -10.83
C GLY A 381 13.25 -21.06 -9.85
N LEU A 382 13.50 -21.10 -8.53
CA LEU A 382 12.48 -20.88 -7.50
C LEU A 382 12.57 -19.44 -6.92
N PRO A 383 11.42 -18.81 -6.60
CA PRO A 383 11.39 -17.42 -6.15
C PRO A 383 11.60 -17.31 -4.63
N TYR A 384 12.52 -16.41 -4.25
CA TYR A 384 12.68 -15.95 -2.88
C TYR A 384 12.17 -14.51 -2.74
N ILE A 385 11.17 -14.32 -1.88
CA ILE A 385 10.62 -13.01 -1.50
C ILE A 385 11.13 -12.64 -0.10
N SER A 386 11.79 -11.50 0.02
CA SER A 386 12.21 -10.93 1.30
C SER A 386 11.18 -9.88 1.74
N VAL A 387 10.78 -9.89 3.01
CA VAL A 387 9.86 -8.91 3.60
C VAL A 387 10.53 -8.24 4.80
N LEU A 388 10.94 -6.98 4.62
CA LEU A 388 11.73 -6.23 5.58
C LEU A 388 10.83 -5.55 6.62
N THR A 389 11.04 -5.89 7.90
CA THR A 389 10.26 -5.35 9.03
C THR A 389 11.15 -4.65 10.06
N ASP A 390 10.54 -3.94 11.02
CA ASP A 390 11.29 -3.11 11.98
C ASP A 390 11.93 -3.90 13.14
N PRO A 391 13.27 -3.81 13.36
CA PRO A 391 14.30 -3.28 12.47
C PRO A 391 14.92 -4.41 11.63
N THR A 392 15.46 -4.13 10.45
CA THR A 392 16.31 -5.05 9.69
C THR A 392 17.67 -4.40 9.47
N THR A 393 18.71 -4.90 10.16
CA THR A 393 20.04 -4.27 10.18
C THR A 393 21.21 -5.26 10.27
N GLY A 394 22.44 -4.77 10.12
CA GLY A 394 23.66 -5.54 10.35
C GLY A 394 23.91 -6.63 9.31
N GLY A 395 24.42 -7.78 9.79
CA GLY A 395 24.73 -8.94 8.95
C GLY A 395 23.52 -9.51 8.18
N VAL A 396 22.28 -9.26 8.65
CA VAL A 396 21.06 -9.71 7.98
C VAL A 396 20.76 -8.84 6.75
N THR A 397 20.86 -7.51 6.85
CA THR A 397 20.85 -6.61 5.67
C THR A 397 22.02 -6.88 4.72
N ALA A 398 23.19 -7.26 5.24
CA ALA A 398 24.36 -7.58 4.43
C ALA A 398 24.37 -9.04 3.89
N SER A 399 23.24 -9.75 3.97
CA SER A 399 23.06 -11.09 3.40
C SER A 399 21.63 -11.29 2.92
N PHE A 400 20.92 -12.31 3.43
CA PHE A 400 19.69 -12.83 2.82
C PHE A 400 18.59 -11.79 2.65
N ALA A 401 18.44 -10.84 3.58
CA ALA A 401 17.40 -9.81 3.49
C ALA A 401 17.45 -8.99 2.19
N MET A 402 18.63 -8.81 1.59
CA MET A 402 18.84 -8.10 0.32
C MET A 402 19.12 -9.02 -0.87
N GLN A 403 18.89 -10.33 -0.71
CA GLN A 403 19.10 -11.37 -1.74
C GLN A 403 17.79 -11.96 -2.28
N GLY A 404 16.64 -11.37 -1.93
CA GLY A 404 15.35 -11.72 -2.53
C GLY A 404 15.31 -11.38 -4.02
N ASP A 405 14.60 -12.19 -4.81
CA ASP A 405 14.21 -11.84 -6.17
C ASP A 405 13.32 -10.59 -6.17
N ILE A 406 12.46 -10.48 -5.15
CA ILE A 406 11.67 -9.29 -4.80
C ILE A 406 11.88 -9.00 -3.30
N ILE A 407 12.09 -7.73 -2.98
CA ILE A 407 12.34 -7.21 -1.65
C ILE A 407 11.22 -6.20 -1.32
N LEU A 408 10.25 -6.64 -0.53
CA LEU A 408 9.18 -5.81 0.01
C LEU A 408 9.60 -5.23 1.36
N ALA A 409 9.08 -4.07 1.75
CA ALA A 409 9.27 -3.53 3.09
C ALA A 409 7.98 -2.95 3.70
N GLU A 410 7.91 -3.01 5.02
CA GLU A 410 6.88 -2.30 5.78
C GLU A 410 7.20 -0.80 5.87
N PRO A 411 6.21 0.10 5.65
CA PRO A 411 6.33 1.53 5.89
C PRO A 411 6.96 1.86 7.25
N ARG A 412 7.91 2.81 7.26
CA ARG A 412 8.73 3.26 8.40
C ARG A 412 9.60 2.20 9.08
N ALA A 413 9.77 1.00 8.53
CA ALA A 413 10.72 0.04 9.08
C ALA A 413 12.16 0.58 9.04
N LEU A 414 12.95 0.37 10.11
CA LEU A 414 14.37 0.73 10.12
C LEU A 414 15.18 -0.29 9.32
N ILE A 415 15.74 0.12 8.18
CA ILE A 415 16.50 -0.72 7.25
C ILE A 415 17.90 -0.11 7.04
N GLY A 416 18.97 -0.81 7.41
CA GLY A 416 20.32 -0.32 7.14
C GLY A 416 21.49 -1.14 7.67
N PHE A 417 22.63 -1.05 6.98
CA PHE A 417 23.84 -1.83 7.28
C PHE A 417 24.34 -1.69 8.73
N ALA A 418 24.40 -0.46 9.26
CA ALA A 418 24.75 -0.18 10.65
C ALA A 418 23.67 0.73 11.27
N GLY A 419 23.24 0.44 12.49
CA GLY A 419 22.17 1.21 13.13
C GLY A 419 22.55 2.68 13.34
N GLN A 420 21.61 3.60 13.06
CA GLN A 420 21.76 5.06 13.13
C GLN A 420 22.64 5.59 14.27
N ARG A 421 22.52 5.04 15.49
CA ARG A 421 23.32 5.46 16.65
C ARG A 421 24.82 5.28 16.42
N VAL A 422 25.25 4.12 15.89
CA VAL A 422 26.66 3.84 15.58
C VAL A 422 27.18 4.83 14.56
N ILE A 423 26.38 5.13 13.52
CA ILE A 423 26.76 6.09 12.47
C ILE A 423 26.89 7.51 13.05
N LYS A 424 25.95 7.97 13.89
CA LYS A 424 26.05 9.26 14.61
C LYS A 424 27.28 9.29 15.52
N ASP A 425 27.55 8.21 16.24
CA ASP A 425 28.70 8.08 17.13
C ASP A 425 30.04 8.04 16.38
N THR A 426 30.09 7.57 15.13
CA THR A 426 31.29 7.58 14.27
C THR A 426 31.47 8.91 13.52
N ILE A 427 30.46 9.38 12.79
CA ILE A 427 30.57 10.52 11.85
C ILE A 427 30.47 11.87 12.58
N LYS A 428 29.90 11.91 13.79
CA LYS A 428 29.67 13.13 14.60
C LYS A 428 28.83 14.20 13.88
N GLN A 429 27.92 13.77 13.01
CA GLN A 429 26.93 14.61 12.32
C GLN A 429 25.52 14.13 12.66
N GLU A 430 24.54 15.03 12.54
CA GLU A 430 23.14 14.62 12.52
C GLU A 430 22.83 13.89 11.21
N LEU A 431 21.98 12.86 11.28
CA LEU A 431 21.54 12.12 10.10
C LEU A 431 20.28 12.78 9.54
N PRO A 432 20.05 12.76 8.22
CA PRO A 432 18.84 13.29 7.61
C PRO A 432 17.56 12.71 8.22
N GLU A 433 16.48 13.49 8.17
CA GLU A 433 15.14 12.95 8.43
C GLU A 433 14.83 11.83 7.42
N GLY A 434 14.15 10.77 7.88
CA GLY A 434 13.92 9.57 7.06
C GLY A 434 15.14 8.65 6.83
N PHE A 435 16.37 9.04 7.21
CA PHE A 435 17.55 8.20 6.95
C PHE A 435 17.41 6.79 7.56
N GLN A 436 17.61 5.76 6.72
CA GLN A 436 17.38 4.34 7.05
C GLN A 436 15.92 3.95 7.33
N THR A 437 14.90 4.74 6.97
CA THR A 437 13.53 4.18 6.89
C THR A 437 13.32 3.44 5.57
N ALA A 438 12.26 2.65 5.48
CA ALA A 438 11.88 1.95 4.26
C ALA A 438 11.60 2.90 3.08
N GLU A 439 11.06 4.09 3.35
CA GLU A 439 10.85 5.15 2.34
C GLU A 439 12.18 5.62 1.74
N PHE A 440 13.19 5.88 2.59
CA PHE A 440 14.54 6.22 2.15
C PHE A 440 15.16 5.06 1.35
N ALA A 441 14.94 3.80 1.76
CA ALA A 441 15.42 2.63 1.04
C ALA A 441 14.78 2.50 -0.36
N LEU A 442 13.50 2.84 -0.51
CA LEU A 442 12.81 2.86 -1.81
C LEU A 442 13.34 3.98 -2.73
N GLU A 443 13.46 5.20 -2.20
CA GLU A 443 13.96 6.38 -2.93
C GLU A 443 15.39 6.16 -3.47
N HIS A 444 16.25 5.48 -2.69
CA HIS A 444 17.61 5.12 -3.08
C HIS A 444 17.70 3.75 -3.77
N GLY A 445 16.57 3.20 -4.23
CA GLY A 445 16.50 2.02 -5.09
C GLY A 445 17.00 0.71 -4.46
N LEU A 446 17.03 0.61 -3.14
CA LEU A 446 17.57 -0.54 -2.40
C LEU A 446 16.55 -1.67 -2.21
N ILE A 447 15.26 -1.37 -2.36
CA ILE A 447 14.12 -2.30 -2.23
C ILE A 447 13.16 -2.14 -3.41
N ASP A 448 12.32 -3.13 -3.66
CA ASP A 448 11.41 -3.14 -4.81
C ASP A 448 10.08 -2.45 -4.55
N ALA A 449 9.50 -2.56 -3.34
CA ALA A 449 8.23 -1.93 -3.02
C ALA A 449 8.01 -1.72 -1.51
N LEU A 450 7.25 -0.68 -1.16
CA LEU A 450 6.59 -0.55 0.14
C LEU A 450 5.19 -1.18 0.06
N VAL A 451 4.78 -1.89 1.12
CA VAL A 451 3.46 -2.53 1.17
C VAL A 451 2.85 -2.34 2.55
N GLU A 452 1.67 -1.70 2.60
CA GLU A 452 0.91 -1.56 3.84
C GLU A 452 0.42 -2.94 4.32
N ARG A 453 0.41 -3.19 5.64
CA ARG A 453 0.16 -4.54 6.18
C ARG A 453 -1.15 -5.20 5.73
N GLY A 454 -2.23 -4.43 5.59
CA GLY A 454 -3.51 -4.95 5.12
C GLY A 454 -3.48 -5.43 3.66
N GLU A 455 -2.58 -4.89 2.84
CA GLU A 455 -2.35 -5.35 1.46
C GLU A 455 -1.34 -6.51 1.39
N LEU A 456 -0.48 -6.66 2.39
CA LEU A 456 0.70 -7.51 2.32
C LEU A 456 0.38 -8.97 2.04
N ARG A 457 -0.69 -9.52 2.65
CA ARG A 457 -1.12 -10.90 2.38
C ARG A 457 -1.56 -11.08 0.93
N GLU A 458 -2.33 -10.14 0.38
CA GLU A 458 -2.77 -10.20 -1.02
C GLU A 458 -1.58 -10.04 -1.97
N ARG A 459 -0.72 -9.06 -1.72
CA ARG A 459 0.49 -8.79 -2.52
C ARG A 459 1.40 -10.02 -2.57
N LEU A 460 1.57 -10.73 -1.46
CA LEU A 460 2.31 -11.99 -1.43
C LEU A 460 1.59 -13.10 -2.22
N ALA A 461 0.28 -13.29 -2.06
CA ALA A 461 -0.49 -14.26 -2.86
C ALA A 461 -0.33 -14.01 -4.36
N HIS A 462 -0.35 -12.74 -4.76
CA HIS A 462 -0.23 -12.30 -6.15
C HIS A 462 1.17 -12.51 -6.73
N ILE A 463 2.22 -12.18 -5.98
CA ILE A 463 3.59 -12.48 -6.40
C ILE A 463 3.78 -14.00 -6.52
N LEU A 464 3.26 -14.79 -5.58
CA LEU A 464 3.30 -16.26 -5.68
C LEU A 464 2.58 -16.76 -6.94
N ALA A 465 1.36 -16.26 -7.23
CA ALA A 465 0.58 -16.64 -8.41
C ALA A 465 1.31 -16.35 -9.73
N LEU A 466 1.89 -15.16 -9.88
CA LEU A 466 2.65 -14.74 -11.06
C LEU A 466 3.90 -15.59 -11.32
N HIS A 467 4.52 -16.17 -10.28
CA HIS A 467 5.69 -17.03 -10.41
C HIS A 467 5.32 -18.52 -10.57
N LEU A 468 4.21 -18.97 -9.99
CA LEU A 468 3.71 -20.33 -10.17
C LEU A 468 3.17 -20.55 -11.60
N ALA A 469 2.55 -19.54 -12.21
CA ALA A 469 2.09 -19.60 -13.59
C ALA A 469 3.22 -19.73 -14.63
N THR A 470 4.48 -19.42 -14.27
CA THR A 470 5.65 -19.57 -15.15
C THR A 470 6.62 -20.67 -14.69
N ALA A 471 6.32 -21.37 -13.59
CA ALA A 471 7.07 -22.52 -13.09
C ALA A 471 6.82 -23.77 -13.96
N GLY A 472 7.28 -23.71 -15.21
CA GLY A 472 6.77 -24.49 -16.35
C GLY A 472 6.55 -26.00 -16.12
N ASN A 473 5.30 -26.43 -16.32
CA ASN A 473 4.83 -27.80 -16.57
C ASN A 473 5.45 -28.89 -15.67
N GLY A 474 5.71 -28.56 -14.39
CA GLY A 474 6.14 -29.53 -13.39
C GLY A 474 5.04 -30.54 -13.09
N VAL A 475 5.31 -31.84 -13.30
CA VAL A 475 4.34 -32.92 -13.13
C VAL A 475 3.76 -32.94 -11.71
N HIS A 476 2.52 -32.51 -11.55
CA HIS A 476 1.75 -32.64 -10.31
C HIS A 476 1.60 -34.11 -9.89
N ALA A 477 1.64 -34.36 -8.59
CA ALA A 477 1.41 -35.70 -8.07
C ALA A 477 -0.07 -36.08 -8.22
N PRO A 478 -0.42 -37.29 -8.70
CA PRO A 478 -1.81 -37.71 -8.86
C PRO A 478 -2.60 -37.61 -7.53
N GLY A 479 -3.51 -36.65 -7.45
CA GLY A 479 -4.29 -36.35 -6.24
C GLY A 479 -4.04 -34.97 -5.62
N GLU A 480 -3.05 -34.20 -6.10
CA GLU A 480 -3.03 -32.76 -5.83
C GLU A 480 -4.28 -32.12 -6.45
N ARG A 481 -5.02 -31.34 -5.65
CA ARG A 481 -6.12 -30.51 -6.16
C ARG A 481 -5.51 -29.27 -6.79
N GLU A 482 -5.82 -29.04 -8.05
CA GLU A 482 -5.39 -27.87 -8.79
C GLU A 482 -5.67 -26.58 -8.01
N ILE A 483 -4.63 -25.75 -7.85
CA ILE A 483 -4.82 -24.32 -7.69
C ILE A 483 -4.52 -23.71 -9.05
N LEU A 484 -5.47 -23.89 -9.97
CA LEU A 484 -5.54 -23.08 -11.16
C LEU A 484 -5.82 -21.65 -10.71
N ILE A 485 -4.89 -20.75 -11.02
CA ILE A 485 -5.15 -19.32 -11.01
C ILE A 485 -5.99 -19.06 -12.27
N ASP A 486 -7.31 -19.21 -12.13
CA ASP A 486 -8.22 -18.82 -13.19
C ASP A 486 -8.15 -17.30 -13.35
N TYR A 487 -7.64 -16.86 -14.49
CA TYR A 487 -7.51 -15.45 -14.85
C TYR A 487 -8.89 -14.75 -14.87
N ALA A 488 -9.99 -15.46 -15.17
CA ALA A 488 -11.33 -14.91 -15.04
C ALA A 488 -11.68 -14.59 -13.57
N GLN A 489 -11.27 -15.43 -12.63
CA GLN A 489 -11.43 -15.18 -11.20
C GLN A 489 -10.54 -14.03 -10.71
N VAL A 490 -9.33 -13.87 -11.27
CA VAL A 490 -8.45 -12.72 -11.02
C VAL A 490 -9.08 -11.42 -11.50
N CYS A 491 -9.64 -11.40 -12.73
CA CYS A 491 -10.38 -10.26 -13.26
C CYS A 491 -11.62 -9.92 -12.40
N GLU A 492 -12.44 -10.92 -12.02
CA GLU A 492 -13.59 -10.70 -11.14
C GLU A 492 -13.19 -10.11 -9.78
N ASN A 493 -12.13 -10.63 -9.16
CA ASN A 493 -11.60 -10.12 -7.88
C ASN A 493 -11.06 -8.68 -7.98
N LEU A 494 -10.49 -8.30 -9.14
CA LEU A 494 -10.07 -6.93 -9.43
C LEU A 494 -11.28 -5.99 -9.63
N GLU A 495 -12.27 -6.39 -10.44
CA GLU A 495 -13.49 -5.59 -10.69
C GLU A 495 -14.31 -5.36 -9.41
N GLN A 496 -14.36 -6.35 -8.51
CA GLN A 496 -15.07 -6.23 -7.23
C GLN A 496 -14.27 -5.47 -6.16
N GLY A 497 -12.99 -5.16 -6.41
CA GLY A 497 -12.10 -4.51 -5.43
C GLY A 497 -11.85 -5.36 -4.18
N THR A 498 -12.06 -6.68 -4.26
CA THR A 498 -11.90 -7.64 -3.16
C THR A 498 -10.47 -8.15 -3.00
N GLY A 499 -9.60 -7.82 -3.95
CA GLY A 499 -8.20 -8.25 -3.96
C GLY A 499 -8.03 -9.61 -4.62
N THR A 500 -7.00 -9.71 -5.45
CA THR A 500 -6.79 -10.71 -6.51
C THR A 500 -6.94 -12.18 -6.11
N TYR A 501 -6.74 -12.56 -4.84
CA TYR A 501 -6.74 -13.98 -4.39
C TYR A 501 -7.52 -14.25 -3.07
N ASN A 502 -8.48 -13.39 -2.70
CA ASN A 502 -9.26 -13.64 -1.46
C ASN A 502 -10.34 -14.73 -1.60
N ALA A 503 -10.61 -15.21 -2.82
CA ALA A 503 -11.32 -16.46 -3.08
C ALA A 503 -10.50 -17.32 -4.07
N VAL A 504 -10.23 -18.58 -3.70
CA VAL A 504 -9.68 -19.61 -4.58
C VAL A 504 -10.69 -20.75 -4.65
N THR A 505 -11.31 -20.88 -5.81
CA THR A 505 -12.49 -21.73 -6.03
C THR A 505 -12.07 -23.08 -6.59
N PHE A 506 -12.01 -24.12 -5.75
CA PHE A 506 -11.62 -25.46 -6.18
C PHE A 506 -12.72 -26.15 -7.00
N GLY A 507 -12.58 -26.15 -8.33
CA GLY A 507 -13.41 -26.90 -9.28
C GLY A 507 -12.59 -27.95 -10.02
N ALA A 508 -13.21 -29.07 -10.40
CA ALA A 508 -12.62 -30.02 -11.34
C ALA A 508 -13.14 -29.70 -12.75
N LEU A 509 -12.24 -29.59 -13.72
CA LEU A 509 -12.58 -29.31 -15.12
C LEU A 509 -12.41 -30.56 -16.00
N GLU A 510 -13.44 -30.91 -16.77
CA GLU A 510 -13.31 -31.84 -17.89
C GLU A 510 -12.75 -31.11 -19.13
N PRO A 511 -11.92 -31.76 -19.96
CA PRO A 511 -11.31 -31.12 -21.12
C PRO A 511 -12.25 -31.05 -22.33
N MET A 512 -12.23 -29.92 -23.06
CA MET A 512 -12.12 -29.79 -24.54
C MET A 512 -12.75 -28.49 -25.08
N GLY A 513 -12.15 -27.90 -26.14
CA GLY A 513 -12.89 -27.12 -27.14
C GLY A 513 -12.29 -25.79 -27.63
N LEU A 514 -11.71 -25.79 -28.84
CA LEU A 514 -11.47 -24.60 -29.68
C LEU A 514 -12.49 -24.60 -30.86
N PRO A 515 -12.69 -23.50 -31.62
CA PRO A 515 -13.12 -22.16 -31.20
C PRO A 515 -14.22 -21.57 -32.15
N SER A 516 -14.43 -20.24 -32.14
CA SER A 516 -15.03 -19.44 -33.26
C SER A 516 -16.58 -19.37 -33.40
N PRO A 517 -17.20 -18.29 -33.96
CA PRO A 517 -16.88 -16.85 -33.86
C PRO A 517 -18.09 -15.89 -33.64
N LEU A 518 -17.76 -14.64 -33.28
CA LEU A 518 -18.41 -13.36 -33.65
C LEU A 518 -19.95 -13.19 -33.74
N THR A 519 -20.50 -12.24 -32.97
CA THR A 519 -21.45 -11.23 -33.50
C THR A 519 -21.27 -9.87 -32.79
N THR A 520 -21.61 -8.77 -33.48
CA THR A 520 -21.39 -7.37 -33.04
C THR A 520 -22.68 -6.69 -32.57
N GLY A 521 -22.57 -5.63 -31.74
CA GLY A 521 -23.72 -4.84 -31.32
C GLY A 521 -23.40 -3.50 -30.64
N TRP A 522 -23.51 -2.39 -31.38
CA TRP A 522 -23.61 -1.02 -30.83
C TRP A 522 -24.93 -0.83 -30.02
N GLY A 523 -25.04 0.13 -29.09
CA GLY A 523 -24.11 1.19 -28.72
C GLY A 523 -24.74 2.33 -27.88
N PRO A 524 -24.53 3.64 -28.17
CA PRO A 524 -24.29 4.62 -27.09
C PRO A 524 -25.37 5.71 -26.86
N ARG A 525 -25.30 6.34 -25.67
CA ARG A 525 -25.52 7.78 -25.38
C ARG A 525 -24.68 8.12 -24.13
N ALA A 526 -23.77 9.11 -24.12
CA ALA A 526 -24.00 10.56 -24.22
C ALA A 526 -24.88 11.09 -23.06
N LEU A 527 -24.58 12.21 -22.37
CA LEU A 527 -24.21 13.50 -22.96
C LEU A 527 -23.70 14.53 -21.92
N ARG A 528 -22.59 15.24 -22.26
CA ARG A 528 -22.09 16.55 -21.73
C ARG A 528 -21.77 16.68 -20.22
N ARG A 529 -20.61 17.19 -19.76
CA ARG A 529 -19.70 18.32 -20.16
C ARG A 529 -20.10 19.67 -19.55
N ARG A 530 -19.12 20.32 -18.90
CA ARG A 530 -18.97 21.74 -18.45
C ARG A 530 -19.10 22.00 -16.93
N LEU A 531 -18.34 22.94 -16.35
CA LEU A 531 -16.98 23.49 -16.64
C LEU A 531 -16.63 24.49 -15.51
N LEU A 532 -15.34 24.63 -15.17
CA LEU A 532 -14.73 25.72 -14.37
C LEU A 532 -15.21 25.81 -12.89
N GLY A 533 -14.42 26.35 -11.96
CA GLY A 533 -13.01 26.78 -12.03
C GLY A 533 -12.65 27.71 -10.87
N GLY A 534 -11.41 27.63 -10.35
CA GLY A 534 -10.98 28.46 -9.21
C GLY A 534 -9.47 28.40 -8.95
N SER A 535 -8.74 29.46 -9.33
CA SER A 535 -7.40 29.79 -8.81
C SER A 535 -7.56 30.30 -7.35
N GLU A 536 -6.55 30.47 -6.48
CA GLU A 536 -5.18 30.88 -6.75
C GLU A 536 -4.21 30.60 -5.55
N ARG A 537 -3.02 30.05 -5.86
CA ARG A 537 -1.62 30.47 -5.51
C ARG A 537 -1.38 31.41 -4.28
N LYS A 538 -0.26 31.42 -3.51
CA LYS A 538 1.02 30.65 -3.40
C LYS A 538 1.70 31.00 -2.01
N ARG A 539 3.03 31.08 -1.68
CA ARG A 539 4.28 31.25 -2.46
C ARG A 539 5.65 30.93 -1.77
N GLU A 540 6.35 29.95 -2.35
CA GLU A 540 7.77 29.91 -2.82
C GLU A 540 8.91 30.71 -2.13
N ALA A 541 10.00 30.00 -1.82
CA ALA A 541 11.39 30.32 -2.23
C ALA A 541 12.14 28.97 -2.45
N VAL A 542 13.12 28.79 -3.35
CA VAL A 542 13.94 29.77 -4.11
C VAL A 542 13.80 29.60 -5.63
N SER A 543 13.79 30.74 -6.34
CA SER A 543 14.03 30.98 -7.78
C SER A 543 13.76 29.88 -8.85
N PRO A 544 12.50 29.55 -9.17
CA PRO A 544 12.15 28.74 -10.37
C PRO A 544 12.24 29.50 -11.71
N LYS A 545 12.76 30.74 -11.74
CA LYS A 545 12.46 31.71 -12.82
C LYS A 545 13.13 31.45 -14.17
N ARG A 546 14.30 30.80 -14.22
CA ARG A 546 14.96 30.45 -15.51
C ARG A 546 14.33 29.20 -16.12
N LEU A 547 14.26 28.11 -15.35
CA LEU A 547 13.71 26.82 -15.80
C LEU A 547 12.27 26.97 -16.32
N ARG A 548 11.39 27.68 -15.59
CA ARG A 548 9.99 27.87 -16.01
C ARG A 548 9.81 28.58 -17.36
N LYS A 549 10.75 29.42 -17.81
CA LYS A 549 10.59 30.12 -19.10
C LYS A 549 10.82 29.19 -20.30
N ALA A 550 11.81 28.30 -20.22
CA ALA A 550 12.05 27.24 -21.24
C ALA A 550 10.99 26.13 -21.18
N VAL A 551 10.50 25.84 -19.97
CA VAL A 551 9.47 24.83 -19.74
C VAL A 551 8.08 25.26 -20.26
N GLN A 552 7.74 26.56 -20.23
CA GLN A 552 6.46 27.04 -20.75
C GLN A 552 6.38 27.10 -22.29
N SER A 553 7.48 26.87 -23.03
CA SER A 553 7.49 26.79 -24.49
C SER A 553 7.42 25.36 -25.05
N GLY A 554 7.21 24.34 -24.20
CA GLY A 554 7.06 22.95 -24.62
C GLY A 554 8.35 22.32 -25.19
N SER A 555 9.50 22.94 -24.91
CA SER A 555 10.76 22.68 -25.62
C SER A 555 11.90 22.39 -24.63
N PHE A 556 11.98 21.14 -24.16
CA PHE A 556 13.20 20.61 -23.54
C PHE A 556 13.98 19.83 -24.59
N ASP A 557 15.30 20.00 -24.55
CA ASP A 557 16.26 19.32 -25.42
C ASP A 557 17.35 18.80 -24.48
N ALA A 558 17.39 17.48 -24.31
CA ALA A 558 18.30 16.83 -23.37
C ALA A 558 19.78 17.03 -23.74
N GLU A 559 20.07 17.13 -25.05
CA GLU A 559 21.42 17.24 -25.59
C GLU A 559 21.99 18.66 -25.48
N ALA A 560 21.12 19.68 -25.59
CA ALA A 560 21.54 21.08 -25.58
C ALA A 560 21.72 21.70 -24.18
N GLY A 561 21.09 21.14 -23.14
CA GLY A 561 21.15 21.66 -21.75
C GLY A 561 20.70 23.12 -21.57
N GLY A 562 20.03 23.70 -22.56
CA GLY A 562 19.89 25.14 -22.73
C GLY A 562 18.52 25.58 -23.24
N SER A 563 18.11 26.79 -22.84
CA SER A 563 16.84 27.37 -23.26
C SER A 563 16.88 27.73 -24.75
N LEU A 564 16.05 27.09 -25.55
CA LEU A 564 15.71 27.60 -26.88
C LEU A 564 15.10 29.01 -26.76
N GLN A 565 15.64 29.93 -27.53
CA GLN A 565 15.09 31.24 -27.87
C GLN A 565 15.65 31.58 -29.26
N ASP A 566 14.90 32.36 -30.04
CA ASP A 566 15.19 32.74 -31.43
C ASP A 566 15.00 31.63 -32.49
N ALA A 567 13.78 31.08 -32.52
CA ALA A 567 13.25 30.28 -33.64
C ALA A 567 11.79 30.62 -33.97
N SER A 568 11.36 31.88 -33.78
CA SER A 568 10.01 32.35 -34.13
C SER A 568 9.96 32.97 -35.53
N ALA A 569 10.13 32.11 -36.54
CA ALA A 569 9.73 32.40 -37.92
C ALA A 569 8.54 31.49 -38.27
N GLU A 570 7.53 32.03 -38.94
CA GLU A 570 6.38 31.24 -39.43
C GLU A 570 6.83 30.40 -40.63
N ILE A 571 7.44 29.24 -40.36
CA ILE A 571 7.72 28.23 -41.38
C ILE A 571 6.36 27.67 -41.83
N ALA A 572 6.01 27.90 -43.09
CA ALA A 572 4.83 27.30 -43.69
C ALA A 572 4.96 25.77 -43.65
N VAL A 573 3.94 25.08 -43.12
CA VAL A 573 3.94 23.62 -43.00
C VAL A 573 3.89 23.01 -44.39
N ASP A 574 5.02 22.46 -44.85
CA ASP A 574 5.07 21.61 -46.03
C ASP A 574 4.45 20.25 -45.70
N THR A 575 3.19 20.07 -46.11
CA THR A 575 2.39 18.87 -45.87
C THR A 575 2.83 17.65 -46.68
N SER A 576 3.97 17.71 -47.39
CA SER A 576 4.59 16.54 -48.01
C SER A 576 5.46 15.71 -47.04
N ASN A 577 5.90 16.29 -45.93
CA ASN A 577 6.91 15.68 -45.05
C ASN A 577 6.30 14.87 -43.88
N LYS A 578 5.90 13.63 -44.19
CA LYS A 578 5.35 12.66 -43.23
C LYS A 578 6.26 12.34 -42.04
N ALA A 579 7.58 12.36 -42.23
CA ALA A 579 8.53 12.08 -41.16
C ALA A 579 8.51 13.21 -40.11
N TRP A 580 8.48 14.47 -40.56
CA TRP A 580 8.34 15.61 -39.65
C TRP A 580 6.95 15.69 -38.99
N GLU A 581 5.88 15.37 -39.72
CA GLU A 581 4.53 15.23 -39.15
C GLU A 581 4.52 14.17 -38.02
N SER A 582 5.15 13.01 -38.24
CA SER A 582 5.30 11.96 -37.22
C SER A 582 6.09 12.46 -36.00
N VAL A 583 7.17 13.23 -36.18
CA VAL A 583 7.90 13.88 -35.06
C VAL A 583 7.00 14.81 -34.25
N GLN A 584 6.16 15.60 -34.91
CA GLN A 584 5.23 16.52 -34.23
C GLN A 584 4.12 15.77 -33.47
N LEU A 585 3.65 14.63 -34.00
CA LEU A 585 2.63 13.79 -33.37
C LEU A 585 3.18 12.95 -32.20
N ALA A 586 4.38 12.37 -32.34
CA ALA A 586 5.08 11.66 -31.27
C ALA A 586 5.42 12.56 -30.07
N ARG A 587 5.75 13.83 -30.32
CA ARG A 587 6.06 14.85 -29.30
C ARG A 587 4.83 15.54 -28.70
N ASN A 588 3.61 15.20 -29.11
CA ASN A 588 2.41 15.85 -28.58
C ASN A 588 2.26 15.55 -27.07
N THR A 589 2.12 16.60 -26.25
CA THR A 589 2.05 16.48 -24.79
C THR A 589 0.84 15.70 -24.28
N HIS A 590 -0.18 15.49 -25.12
CA HIS A 590 -1.39 14.73 -24.82
C HIS A 590 -1.36 13.31 -25.38
N ARG A 591 -0.27 12.89 -26.05
CA ARG A 591 -0.08 11.50 -26.47
C ARG A 591 -0.02 10.60 -25.22
N PRO A 592 -0.75 9.47 -25.19
CA PRO A 592 -0.72 8.56 -24.04
C PRO A 592 0.71 8.08 -23.80
N THR A 593 1.19 8.24 -22.56
CA THR A 593 2.49 7.70 -22.14
C THR A 593 2.34 6.24 -21.72
N ALA A 594 3.44 5.51 -21.52
CA ALA A 594 3.43 4.07 -21.31
C ALA A 594 2.57 3.61 -20.11
N LEU A 595 2.46 4.42 -19.04
CA LEU A 595 1.54 4.18 -17.92
C LEU A 595 0.09 4.00 -18.39
N ALA A 596 -0.38 4.78 -19.36
CA ALA A 596 -1.76 4.67 -19.86
C ALA A 596 -2.01 3.34 -20.63
N TYR A 597 -0.95 2.65 -21.08
CA TYR A 597 -1.04 1.31 -21.64
C TYR A 597 -0.99 0.25 -20.53
N ILE A 598 -0.11 0.44 -19.53
CA ILE A 598 -0.02 -0.43 -18.34
C ILE A 598 -1.37 -0.46 -17.59
N GLU A 599 -1.93 0.70 -17.25
CA GLU A 599 -3.22 0.85 -16.56
C GLU A 599 -4.42 0.28 -17.34
N ALA A 600 -4.28 0.06 -18.65
CA ALA A 600 -5.38 -0.34 -19.53
C ALA A 600 -5.35 -1.81 -19.98
N PHE A 601 -4.22 -2.53 -19.84
CA PHE A 601 -4.15 -3.96 -20.18
C PHE A 601 -3.15 -4.81 -19.39
N VAL A 602 -2.42 -4.25 -18.42
CA VAL A 602 -1.53 -5.04 -17.54
C VAL A 602 -2.25 -5.28 -16.21
N ASP A 603 -3.11 -6.29 -16.22
CA ASP A 603 -3.97 -6.60 -15.07
C ASP A 603 -3.09 -6.93 -13.85
N GLY A 604 -3.38 -6.28 -12.72
CA GLY A 604 -2.68 -6.53 -11.48
C GLY A 604 -1.20 -6.11 -11.49
N PHE A 605 -0.81 -5.06 -12.22
CA PHE A 605 0.57 -4.59 -12.23
C PHE A 605 1.16 -4.31 -10.82
N ILE A 606 2.37 -4.83 -10.59
CA ILE A 606 3.19 -4.59 -9.40
C ILE A 606 4.50 -3.93 -9.88
N GLU A 607 4.66 -2.62 -9.63
CA GLU A 607 5.90 -1.90 -9.90
C GLU A 607 7.02 -2.41 -8.97
N LEU A 608 8.23 -2.58 -9.50
CA LEU A 608 9.41 -3.10 -8.81
C LEU A 608 10.57 -2.10 -8.95
N HIS A 609 10.70 -1.23 -7.95
CA HIS A 609 11.63 -0.09 -7.93
C HIS A 609 13.11 -0.49 -7.79
N GLY A 610 13.97 0.47 -8.09
CA GLY A 610 15.40 0.46 -7.78
C GLY A 610 16.30 -0.37 -8.69
N ASP A 611 17.57 0.00 -8.76
CA ASP A 611 18.63 -0.83 -9.37
C ASP A 611 19.42 -1.68 -8.36
N ARG A 612 19.14 -1.53 -7.05
CA ARG A 612 19.84 -2.13 -5.91
C ARG A 612 21.32 -1.73 -5.77
N ALA A 613 21.73 -0.62 -6.40
CA ALA A 613 23.11 -0.13 -6.36
C ALA A 613 23.23 1.38 -6.04
N PHE A 614 22.34 2.22 -6.57
CA PHE A 614 22.42 3.68 -6.43
C PHE A 614 21.06 4.38 -6.29
N GLY A 615 20.00 3.93 -6.98
CA GLY A 615 18.75 4.70 -7.02
C GLY A 615 17.59 4.04 -7.77
N ASP A 616 16.40 4.63 -7.63
CA ASP A 616 15.26 4.34 -8.49
C ASP A 616 15.08 5.43 -9.55
N ASP A 617 15.23 5.08 -10.83
CA ASP A 617 15.00 6.00 -11.93
C ASP A 617 13.52 6.00 -12.35
N GLY A 618 12.85 7.13 -12.12
CA GLY A 618 11.45 7.35 -12.49
C GLY A 618 11.19 7.45 -14.01
N ALA A 619 12.23 7.60 -14.85
CA ALA A 619 12.08 7.51 -16.31
C ALA A 619 11.74 6.09 -16.79
N ILE A 620 12.00 5.07 -15.96
CA ILE A 620 11.60 3.68 -16.19
C ILE A 620 10.51 3.29 -15.19
N VAL A 621 9.34 2.88 -15.67
CA VAL A 621 8.36 2.09 -14.91
C VAL A 621 8.60 0.63 -15.27
N ALA A 622 8.79 -0.25 -14.27
CA ALA A 622 9.03 -1.66 -14.56
C ALA A 622 8.49 -2.55 -13.44
N GLY A 623 8.02 -3.74 -13.78
CA GLY A 623 7.27 -4.58 -12.85
C GLY A 623 6.74 -5.87 -13.46
N ILE A 624 5.80 -6.50 -12.75
CA ILE A 624 5.18 -7.78 -13.13
C ILE A 624 3.64 -7.67 -13.09
N GLY A 625 2.95 -8.45 -13.91
CA GLY A 625 1.48 -8.47 -14.00
C GLY A 625 1.00 -9.48 -15.04
N TRP A 626 -0.27 -9.40 -15.44
CA TRP A 626 -0.87 -10.29 -16.45
C TRP A 626 -1.22 -9.52 -17.73
N ILE A 627 -1.01 -10.14 -18.90
CA ILE A 627 -1.54 -9.70 -20.20
C ILE A 627 -2.13 -10.93 -20.88
N GLY A 628 -3.41 -10.89 -21.28
CA GLY A 628 -4.08 -12.02 -21.93
C GLY A 628 -4.07 -13.32 -21.13
N GLY A 629 -4.04 -13.23 -19.79
CA GLY A 629 -3.88 -14.38 -18.88
C GLY A 629 -2.46 -14.94 -18.77
N ARG A 630 -1.49 -14.40 -19.51
CA ARG A 630 -0.06 -14.75 -19.39
C ARG A 630 0.58 -13.85 -18.35
N ALA A 631 1.35 -14.42 -17.41
CA ALA A 631 2.20 -13.64 -16.53
C ALA A 631 3.35 -13.03 -17.34
N VAL A 632 3.63 -11.73 -17.14
CA VAL A 632 4.63 -10.96 -17.89
C VAL A 632 5.54 -10.15 -16.97
N THR A 633 6.73 -9.81 -17.46
CA THR A 633 7.51 -8.66 -16.96
C THR A 633 7.30 -7.49 -17.92
N VAL A 634 6.89 -6.33 -17.41
CA VAL A 634 6.73 -5.12 -18.24
C VAL A 634 7.83 -4.12 -17.88
N ILE A 635 8.46 -3.51 -18.89
CA ILE A 635 9.52 -2.51 -18.75
C ILE A 635 9.19 -1.35 -19.69
N ALA A 636 8.98 -0.16 -19.13
CA ALA A 636 8.40 0.97 -19.85
C ALA A 636 9.22 2.25 -19.64
N GLN A 637 9.50 2.97 -20.72
CA GLN A 637 9.97 4.35 -20.68
C GLN A 637 8.76 5.27 -20.53
N GLU A 638 8.74 6.06 -19.46
CA GLU A 638 7.57 6.84 -19.06
C GLU A 638 7.90 8.32 -18.99
N LYS A 639 7.35 9.10 -19.94
CA LYS A 639 7.58 10.55 -19.99
C LYS A 639 6.88 11.33 -18.86
N GLY A 640 5.79 10.83 -18.29
CA GLY A 640 4.91 11.55 -17.38
C GLY A 640 3.79 12.28 -18.12
N ALA A 641 2.56 12.24 -17.58
CA ALA A 641 1.40 12.86 -18.23
C ALA A 641 1.44 14.39 -18.13
N ASP A 642 1.76 14.93 -16.95
CA ASP A 642 1.87 16.38 -16.71
C ASP A 642 3.32 16.88 -16.57
N LEU A 643 3.49 18.20 -16.42
CA LEU A 643 4.81 18.82 -16.26
C LEU A 643 5.56 18.43 -14.97
N LYS A 644 4.84 18.25 -13.85
CA LYS A 644 5.44 17.84 -12.57
C LYS A 644 5.97 16.40 -12.70
N GLU A 645 5.21 15.53 -13.37
CA GLU A 645 5.65 14.18 -13.68
C GLU A 645 6.81 14.15 -14.67
N ARG A 646 6.74 14.92 -15.76
CA ARG A 646 7.83 15.05 -16.74
C ARG A 646 9.14 15.49 -16.09
N ILE A 647 9.11 16.38 -15.10
CA ILE A 647 10.31 16.73 -14.32
C ILE A 647 10.74 15.58 -13.40
N ARG A 648 9.82 14.87 -12.72
CA ARG A 648 10.15 13.73 -11.84
C ARG A 648 10.75 12.54 -12.61
N ARG A 649 10.26 12.29 -13.83
CA ARG A 649 10.62 11.15 -14.69
C ARG A 649 11.62 11.51 -15.78
N ASN A 650 12.36 12.61 -15.60
CA ASN A 650 13.40 13.11 -16.50
C ASN A 650 12.98 13.18 -18.00
N PHE A 651 11.72 13.54 -18.26
CA PHE A 651 11.09 13.59 -19.58
C PHE A 651 11.11 12.24 -20.35
N GLY A 652 11.21 11.12 -19.63
CA GLY A 652 11.36 9.77 -20.19
C GLY A 652 12.77 9.46 -20.68
N CYS A 653 13.77 10.29 -20.32
CA CYS A 653 15.18 10.08 -20.66
C CYS A 653 15.91 9.36 -19.52
N PRO A 654 16.17 8.04 -19.60
CA PRO A 654 16.65 7.29 -18.45
C PRO A 654 18.11 7.58 -18.12
N GLN A 655 18.39 7.53 -16.82
CA GLN A 655 19.71 7.57 -16.20
C GLN A 655 20.30 6.14 -16.17
N PRO A 656 21.58 5.93 -15.78
CA PRO A 656 22.20 4.59 -15.77
C PRO A 656 21.43 3.59 -14.88
N GLU A 657 20.83 4.07 -13.80
CA GLU A 657 20.02 3.30 -12.85
C GLU A 657 18.76 2.72 -13.50
N GLY A 658 18.11 3.45 -14.42
CA GLY A 658 16.95 2.95 -15.15
C GLY A 658 17.28 1.73 -16.01
N TYR A 659 18.42 1.77 -16.69
CA TYR A 659 18.93 0.64 -17.46
C TYR A 659 19.38 -0.53 -16.56
N ARG A 660 19.97 -0.28 -15.39
CA ARG A 660 20.28 -1.35 -14.42
C ARG A 660 19.00 -1.99 -13.84
N LYS A 661 17.97 -1.20 -13.51
CA LYS A 661 16.64 -1.68 -13.10
C LYS A 661 16.00 -2.57 -14.17
N SER A 662 16.04 -2.14 -15.43
CA SER A 662 15.58 -2.92 -16.59
C SER A 662 16.31 -4.27 -16.68
N LEU A 663 17.65 -4.25 -16.71
CA LEU A 663 18.49 -5.46 -16.79
C LEU A 663 18.26 -6.43 -15.63
N ARG A 664 18.10 -5.91 -14.40
CA ARG A 664 17.76 -6.70 -13.20
C ARG A 664 16.45 -7.45 -13.39
N LEU A 665 15.41 -6.77 -13.89
CA LEU A 665 14.09 -7.36 -14.08
C LEU A 665 14.01 -8.26 -15.33
N MET A 666 14.79 -8.00 -16.38
CA MET A 666 14.97 -8.92 -17.51
C MET A 666 15.61 -10.25 -17.06
N ARG A 667 16.66 -10.20 -16.22
CA ARG A 667 17.27 -11.41 -15.64
C ARG A 667 16.34 -12.14 -14.68
N GLN A 668 15.52 -11.41 -13.92
CA GLN A 668 14.46 -12.00 -13.10
C GLN A 668 13.41 -12.71 -13.97
N ALA A 669 13.00 -12.10 -15.09
CA ALA A 669 12.08 -12.69 -16.06
C ALA A 669 12.64 -14.01 -16.65
N GLU A 670 13.91 -13.98 -17.08
CA GLU A 670 14.63 -15.16 -17.60
C GLU A 670 14.71 -16.29 -16.56
N LYS A 671 15.10 -15.99 -15.31
CA LYS A 671 15.15 -16.96 -14.21
C LYS A 671 13.83 -17.74 -14.04
N PHE A 672 12.70 -17.06 -14.27
CA PHE A 672 11.37 -17.62 -14.07
C PHE A 672 10.65 -18.03 -15.35
N GLY A 673 11.31 -18.01 -16.51
CA GLY A 673 10.68 -18.35 -17.80
C GLY A 673 9.56 -17.39 -18.22
N ARG A 674 9.53 -16.17 -17.67
CA ARG A 674 8.46 -15.19 -17.87
C ARG A 674 8.80 -14.27 -19.06
N PRO A 675 7.90 -14.09 -20.05
CA PRO A 675 8.15 -13.19 -21.18
C PRO A 675 8.27 -11.71 -20.75
N VAL A 676 8.93 -10.92 -21.59
CA VAL A 676 9.20 -9.49 -21.38
C VAL A 676 8.46 -8.65 -22.42
N VAL A 677 7.73 -7.64 -21.98
CA VAL A 677 7.09 -6.63 -22.83
C VAL A 677 7.72 -5.26 -22.56
N CYS A 678 8.31 -4.67 -23.60
CA CYS A 678 8.96 -3.37 -23.54
C CYS A 678 8.10 -2.27 -24.18
N LEU A 679 7.83 -1.19 -23.46
CA LEU A 679 7.10 -0.02 -23.96
C LEU A 679 8.07 1.16 -24.09
N VAL A 680 8.33 1.59 -25.32
CA VAL A 680 9.42 2.52 -25.64
C VAL A 680 8.85 3.90 -26.00
N ASP A 681 9.13 4.89 -25.16
CA ASP A 681 8.81 6.31 -25.41
C ASP A 681 9.87 7.22 -24.75
N THR A 682 11.00 7.42 -25.44
CA THR A 682 12.15 8.21 -24.96
C THR A 682 12.75 9.10 -26.06
N GLN A 683 13.28 10.25 -25.66
CA GLN A 683 14.10 11.09 -26.55
C GLN A 683 15.57 10.65 -26.59
N GLY A 684 15.98 9.76 -25.69
CA GLY A 684 17.34 9.24 -25.57
C GLY A 684 17.69 8.93 -24.11
N ALA A 685 18.85 8.31 -23.90
CA ALA A 685 19.42 8.25 -22.55
C ALA A 685 19.83 9.66 -22.08
N PHE A 686 19.86 9.88 -20.77
CA PHE A 686 20.26 11.18 -20.24
C PHE A 686 21.77 11.42 -20.38
N CYS A 687 22.15 12.36 -21.23
CA CYS A 687 23.55 12.68 -21.57
C CYS A 687 24.19 13.74 -20.64
N GLY A 688 23.85 13.73 -19.35
CA GLY A 688 24.46 14.61 -18.34
C GLY A 688 25.78 14.06 -17.80
N THR A 689 26.65 14.95 -17.30
CA THR A 689 27.95 14.55 -16.71
C THR A 689 27.81 13.55 -15.57
N GLU A 690 26.77 13.71 -14.75
CA GLU A 690 26.42 12.80 -13.66
C GLU A 690 26.09 11.38 -14.13
N ALA A 691 25.56 11.20 -15.35
CA ALA A 691 25.24 9.90 -15.92
C ALA A 691 26.49 9.22 -16.50
N GLU A 692 27.38 9.99 -17.14
CA GLU A 692 28.70 9.51 -17.57
C GLU A 692 29.55 9.07 -16.37
N GLU A 693 29.59 9.86 -15.29
CA GLU A 693 30.25 9.50 -14.01
C GLU A 693 29.69 8.21 -13.38
N ARG A 694 28.41 7.88 -13.65
CA ARG A 694 27.76 6.63 -13.22
C ARG A 694 27.71 5.55 -14.32
N GLY A 695 28.40 5.73 -15.44
CA GLY A 695 28.58 4.69 -16.47
C GLY A 695 27.39 4.49 -17.41
N GLN A 696 26.78 5.57 -17.92
CA GLN A 696 25.65 5.55 -18.85
C GLN A 696 25.86 4.64 -20.08
N GLY A 697 27.04 4.70 -20.71
CA GLY A 697 27.39 3.85 -21.85
C GLY A 697 27.47 2.37 -21.48
N ASN A 698 27.98 2.03 -20.29
CA ASN A 698 28.05 0.64 -19.80
C ASN A 698 26.65 0.08 -19.53
N ALA A 699 25.80 0.83 -18.85
CA ALA A 699 24.45 0.38 -18.52
C ALA A 699 23.60 0.10 -19.78
N ILE A 700 23.77 0.90 -20.84
CA ILE A 700 23.17 0.64 -22.17
C ILE A 700 23.78 -0.63 -22.79
N ALA A 701 25.11 -0.75 -22.86
CA ALA A 701 25.78 -1.89 -23.47
C ALA A 701 25.41 -3.23 -22.81
N ASP A 702 25.32 -3.27 -21.47
CA ASP A 702 24.92 -4.46 -20.72
C ASP A 702 23.47 -4.89 -21.00
N ASN A 703 22.56 -3.94 -21.25
CA ASN A 703 21.19 -4.24 -21.69
C ASN A 703 21.17 -4.81 -23.11
N LEU A 704 21.89 -4.19 -24.06
CA LEU A 704 21.96 -4.67 -25.45
C LEU A 704 22.50 -6.11 -25.52
N VAL A 705 23.55 -6.42 -24.77
CA VAL A 705 24.14 -7.77 -24.68
C VAL A 705 23.16 -8.76 -24.05
N ALA A 706 22.53 -8.39 -22.93
CA ALA A 706 21.57 -9.28 -22.27
C ALA A 706 20.35 -9.57 -23.14
N MET A 707 19.71 -8.54 -23.70
CA MET A 707 18.57 -8.67 -24.60
C MET A 707 18.88 -9.54 -25.83
N ALA A 708 20.08 -9.44 -26.41
CA ALA A 708 20.53 -10.31 -27.51
C ALA A 708 20.78 -11.79 -27.11
N SER A 709 20.59 -12.14 -25.84
CA SER A 709 20.76 -13.50 -25.28
C SER A 709 19.62 -14.03 -24.43
N LEU A 710 18.66 -13.19 -24.00
CA LEU A 710 17.55 -13.58 -23.11
C LEU A 710 16.81 -14.82 -23.61
N ARG A 711 16.72 -15.85 -22.77
CA ARG A 711 16.09 -17.16 -23.05
C ARG A 711 14.57 -17.17 -22.85
N VAL A 712 13.92 -16.01 -22.91
CA VAL A 712 12.47 -15.80 -22.86
C VAL A 712 12.04 -14.92 -24.03
N PRO A 713 10.76 -14.99 -24.45
CA PRO A 713 10.21 -14.07 -25.45
C PRO A 713 10.33 -12.61 -25.02
N VAL A 714 10.70 -11.75 -25.97
CA VAL A 714 10.77 -10.29 -25.81
C VAL A 714 10.00 -9.63 -26.94
N VAL A 715 9.02 -8.80 -26.58
CA VAL A 715 8.23 -7.97 -27.51
C VAL A 715 8.40 -6.50 -27.14
N SER A 716 8.83 -5.66 -28.09
CA SER A 716 8.96 -4.22 -27.87
C SER A 716 7.99 -3.42 -28.74
N VAL A 717 7.36 -2.39 -28.18
CA VAL A 717 6.49 -1.47 -28.93
C VAL A 717 6.93 -0.03 -28.69
N LEU A 718 7.27 0.68 -29.76
CA LEU A 718 7.53 2.12 -29.72
C LEU A 718 6.19 2.86 -29.74
N LEU A 719 5.89 3.53 -28.63
CA LEU A 719 4.64 4.25 -28.40
C LEU A 719 4.71 5.72 -28.83
N GLY A 720 5.91 6.28 -29.01
CA GLY A 720 6.09 7.70 -29.35
C GLY A 720 7.47 7.99 -29.95
N GLU A 721 8.41 8.45 -29.13
CA GLU A 721 9.79 8.68 -29.56
C GLU A 721 10.68 7.47 -29.23
N GLY A 722 11.50 7.06 -30.20
CA GLY A 722 12.55 6.06 -30.05
C GLY A 722 13.92 6.72 -30.23
N GLY A 723 14.41 7.38 -29.18
CA GLY A 723 15.70 8.07 -29.19
C GLY A 723 16.92 7.16 -29.05
N SER A 724 17.65 6.96 -30.16
CA SER A 724 19.04 6.50 -30.19
C SER A 724 19.30 5.20 -29.40
N GLY A 725 20.51 5.07 -28.83
CA GLY A 725 20.91 3.96 -27.95
C GLY A 725 20.02 3.80 -26.72
N GLY A 726 19.34 4.87 -26.28
CA GLY A 726 18.45 4.84 -25.12
C GLY A 726 17.14 4.10 -25.38
N ALA A 727 16.58 4.21 -26.58
CA ALA A 727 15.47 3.39 -27.06
C ALA A 727 15.94 1.98 -27.45
N LEU A 728 17.09 1.87 -28.14
CA LEU A 728 17.64 0.58 -28.57
C LEU A 728 17.89 -0.37 -27.37
N ALA A 729 18.30 0.15 -26.22
CA ALA A 729 18.47 -0.60 -24.97
C ALA A 729 17.19 -1.28 -24.44
N LEU A 730 16.01 -1.01 -25.00
CA LEU A 730 14.74 -1.72 -24.75
C LEU A 730 14.08 -2.25 -26.04
N ALA A 731 14.74 -2.15 -27.21
CA ALA A 731 14.22 -2.58 -28.51
C ALA A 731 14.96 -3.76 -29.16
N VAL A 732 15.92 -4.37 -28.44
CA VAL A 732 16.60 -5.61 -28.88
C VAL A 732 15.71 -6.83 -28.60
N ALA A 733 14.64 -6.96 -29.39
CA ALA A 733 13.56 -7.93 -29.17
C ALA A 733 13.42 -8.96 -30.31
N ASP A 734 12.62 -10.01 -30.07
CA ASP A 734 12.22 -10.99 -31.09
C ASP A 734 11.27 -10.37 -32.12
N ARG A 735 10.46 -9.42 -31.65
CA ARG A 735 9.51 -8.62 -32.43
C ARG A 735 9.52 -7.20 -31.89
N VAL A 736 9.66 -6.23 -32.79
CA VAL A 736 9.54 -4.80 -32.53
C VAL A 736 8.43 -4.24 -33.41
N ALA A 737 7.51 -3.51 -32.81
CA ALA A 737 6.51 -2.74 -33.53
C ALA A 737 6.61 -1.24 -33.21
N MET A 738 6.03 -0.42 -34.07
CA MET A 738 5.87 1.02 -33.86
C MET A 738 4.41 1.39 -34.03
N GLN A 739 3.88 2.30 -33.20
CA GLN A 739 2.62 2.96 -33.53
C GLN A 739 2.76 3.85 -34.77
N GLU A 740 1.67 4.07 -35.50
CA GLU A 740 1.61 4.72 -36.81
C GLU A 740 2.34 6.07 -36.91
N HIS A 741 2.31 6.87 -35.85
CA HIS A 741 2.98 8.16 -35.75
C HIS A 741 4.13 8.17 -34.73
N ALA A 742 4.61 7.00 -34.30
CA ALA A 742 5.86 6.89 -33.56
C ALA A 742 7.06 7.11 -34.50
N VAL A 743 8.19 7.54 -33.92
CA VAL A 743 9.44 7.80 -34.64
C VAL A 743 10.61 7.06 -34.02
N TYR A 744 11.55 6.57 -34.83
CA TYR A 744 12.78 5.92 -34.38
C TYR A 744 13.97 6.59 -35.05
N SER A 745 14.93 7.10 -34.27
CA SER A 745 16.04 7.87 -34.81
C SER A 745 17.37 7.59 -34.11
N VAL A 746 18.48 7.79 -34.83
CA VAL A 746 19.85 7.74 -34.27
C VAL A 746 20.15 8.96 -33.39
N LEU A 747 19.45 10.07 -33.63
CA LEU A 747 19.65 11.38 -33.02
C LEU A 747 18.36 12.21 -33.11
N SER A 748 18.23 13.31 -32.37
CA SER A 748 17.20 14.31 -32.64
C SER A 748 17.35 14.89 -34.08
N PRO A 749 16.26 15.16 -34.83
CA PRO A 749 16.38 15.79 -36.16
C PRO A 749 16.96 17.21 -36.05
N GLU A 750 16.71 17.89 -34.93
CA GLU A 750 17.37 19.15 -34.58
C GLU A 750 18.89 19.00 -34.40
N GLY A 751 19.34 17.96 -33.68
CA GLY A 751 20.74 17.64 -33.48
C GLY A 751 21.45 17.27 -34.79
N PHE A 752 20.81 16.45 -35.62
CA PHE A 752 21.32 16.08 -36.95
C PHE A 752 21.55 17.30 -37.84
N ALA A 753 20.55 18.18 -37.95
CA ALA A 753 20.63 19.39 -38.75
C ALA A 753 21.68 20.39 -38.20
N SER A 754 21.78 20.50 -36.86
CA SER A 754 22.79 21.30 -36.18
C SER A 754 24.22 20.77 -36.38
N ILE A 755 24.45 19.47 -36.31
CA ILE A 755 25.79 18.87 -36.41
C ILE A 755 26.27 18.79 -37.88
N LEU A 756 25.45 18.21 -38.77
CA LEU A 756 25.88 17.90 -40.13
C LEU A 756 25.69 19.06 -41.11
N TRP A 757 24.64 19.87 -40.92
CA TRP A 757 24.33 21.00 -41.81
C TRP A 757 24.62 22.37 -41.18
N LYS A 758 24.94 22.43 -39.88
CA LYS A 758 25.20 23.66 -39.11
C LYS A 758 24.01 24.62 -39.09
N ASP A 759 22.81 24.08 -39.26
CA ASP A 759 21.56 24.83 -39.34
C ASP A 759 20.43 23.99 -38.71
N ARG A 760 20.09 24.31 -37.46
CA ARG A 760 19.03 23.64 -36.70
C ARG A 760 17.63 23.88 -37.30
N THR A 761 17.43 24.92 -38.12
CA THR A 761 16.10 25.23 -38.69
C THR A 761 15.66 24.19 -39.73
N ARG A 762 16.61 23.45 -40.31
CA ARG A 762 16.37 22.36 -41.28
C ARG A 762 15.99 21.02 -40.63
N ALA A 763 15.58 21.02 -39.35
CA ALA A 763 15.08 19.82 -38.67
C ALA A 763 13.96 19.06 -39.43
N PRO A 764 13.00 19.69 -40.15
CA PRO A 764 12.04 18.96 -40.97
C PRO A 764 12.70 18.17 -42.09
N GLU A 765 13.64 18.79 -42.83
CA GLU A 765 14.41 18.12 -43.89
C GLU A 765 15.27 16.99 -43.33
N ALA A 766 15.86 17.18 -42.14
CA ALA A 766 16.61 16.15 -41.43
C ALA A 766 15.73 14.94 -41.07
N ALA A 767 14.50 15.15 -40.59
CA ALA A 767 13.58 14.06 -40.27
C ALA A 767 13.31 13.15 -41.49
N ALA A 768 13.08 13.75 -42.67
CA ALA A 768 12.91 13.00 -43.92
C ALA A 768 14.20 12.29 -44.38
N VAL A 769 15.35 12.95 -44.30
CA VAL A 769 16.65 12.35 -44.67
C VAL A 769 17.04 11.20 -43.73
N MET A 770 16.62 11.25 -42.47
CA MET A 770 16.86 10.20 -41.47
C MET A 770 15.87 9.03 -41.53
N LYS A 771 14.81 9.10 -42.35
CA LYS A 771 13.79 8.05 -42.52
C LYS A 771 13.16 7.56 -41.19
N MET A 772 12.82 8.49 -40.32
CA MET A 772 12.49 8.16 -38.92
C MET A 772 11.04 7.75 -38.65
N SER A 773 10.14 7.70 -39.65
CA SER A 773 8.74 7.30 -39.42
C SER A 773 8.56 5.78 -39.30
N ALA A 774 7.50 5.35 -38.61
CA ALA A 774 7.16 3.93 -38.45
C ALA A 774 7.06 3.15 -39.78
N ALA A 775 6.47 3.77 -40.81
CA ALA A 775 6.37 3.17 -42.14
C ALA A 775 7.74 2.93 -42.78
N GLU A 776 8.64 3.92 -42.72
CA GLU A 776 9.99 3.81 -43.29
C GLU A 776 10.85 2.81 -42.51
N ALA A 777 10.73 2.76 -41.19
CA ALA A 777 11.41 1.76 -40.35
C ALA A 777 10.96 0.33 -40.70
N CYS A 778 9.68 0.13 -41.01
CA CYS A 778 9.13 -1.15 -41.47
C CYS A 778 9.60 -1.49 -42.90
N GLU A 779 9.61 -0.53 -43.83
CA GLU A 779 10.15 -0.70 -45.19
C GLU A 779 11.65 -1.05 -45.18
N MET A 780 12.40 -0.58 -44.18
CA MET A 780 13.82 -0.91 -43.97
C MET A 780 14.04 -2.22 -43.19
N GLY A 781 12.97 -2.92 -42.76
CA GLY A 781 13.08 -4.16 -41.98
C GLY A 781 13.60 -3.98 -40.55
N ILE A 782 13.62 -2.75 -40.04
CA ILE A 782 14.08 -2.43 -38.67
C ILE A 782 13.00 -2.83 -37.64
N VAL A 783 11.73 -2.81 -38.03
CA VAL A 783 10.59 -3.21 -37.20
C VAL A 783 9.64 -4.10 -38.01
N GLU A 784 9.01 -5.07 -37.35
CA GLU A 784 8.19 -6.09 -37.99
C GLU A 784 6.74 -5.63 -38.27
N ALA A 785 6.25 -4.62 -37.55
CA ALA A 785 4.88 -4.12 -37.69
C ALA A 785 4.73 -2.62 -37.42
N VAL A 786 3.77 -2.01 -38.13
CA VAL A 786 3.22 -0.67 -37.83
C VAL A 786 1.79 -0.85 -37.31
N LEU A 787 1.54 -0.36 -36.10
CA LEU A 787 0.26 -0.51 -35.40
C LEU A 787 -0.57 0.76 -35.57
N SER A 788 -1.74 0.66 -36.21
CA SER A 788 -2.55 1.85 -36.47
C SER A 788 -3.07 2.49 -35.18
N GLU A 789 -3.09 3.82 -35.17
CA GLU A 789 -3.68 4.62 -34.08
C GLU A 789 -5.21 4.79 -34.25
N GLY A 790 -5.78 4.25 -35.34
CA GLY A 790 -7.18 4.35 -35.72
C GLY A 790 -7.44 5.55 -36.64
N PRO A 791 -8.69 6.06 -36.77
CA PRO A 791 -9.03 7.16 -37.67
C PRO A 791 -8.47 8.54 -37.26
N ALA A 792 -7.77 8.64 -36.13
CA ALA A 792 -7.06 9.84 -35.68
C ALA A 792 -5.87 9.43 -34.79
N PRO A 793 -4.84 10.29 -34.62
CA PRO A 793 -3.67 9.97 -33.79
C PRO A 793 -4.00 9.64 -32.34
N ALA A 794 -3.13 8.91 -31.64
CA ALA A 794 -3.35 8.35 -30.31
C ALA A 794 -3.67 9.39 -29.21
N HIS A 795 -3.35 10.67 -29.41
CA HIS A 795 -3.72 11.75 -28.49
C HIS A 795 -5.18 12.22 -28.64
N GLU A 796 -5.82 11.94 -29.78
CA GLU A 796 -7.25 12.13 -30.01
C GLU A 796 -8.03 10.79 -29.89
N ASN A 797 -7.37 9.66 -30.18
CA ASN A 797 -7.96 8.31 -30.18
C ASN A 797 -7.23 7.30 -29.26
N PRO A 798 -7.04 7.59 -27.96
CA PRO A 798 -6.18 6.79 -27.08
C PRO A 798 -6.67 5.35 -26.90
N ALA A 799 -7.98 5.13 -26.78
CA ALA A 799 -8.53 3.82 -26.48
C ALA A 799 -8.31 2.78 -27.60
N GLU A 800 -8.36 3.20 -28.87
CA GLU A 800 -8.11 2.31 -30.01
C GLU A 800 -6.62 2.09 -30.23
N ALA A 801 -5.79 3.13 -30.10
CA ALA A 801 -4.34 3.01 -30.15
C ALA A 801 -3.78 2.08 -29.05
N ILE A 802 -4.32 2.15 -27.82
CA ILE A 802 -4.01 1.24 -26.72
C ILE A 802 -4.50 -0.18 -27.02
N LYS A 803 -5.73 -0.34 -27.50
CA LYS A 803 -6.28 -1.65 -27.86
C LYS A 803 -5.46 -2.35 -28.95
N ASN A 804 -5.03 -1.62 -29.99
CA ASN A 804 -4.26 -2.19 -31.09
C ASN A 804 -2.86 -2.64 -30.63
N VAL A 805 -2.25 -1.91 -29.68
CA VAL A 805 -1.03 -2.35 -28.98
C VAL A 805 -1.29 -3.60 -28.13
N ARG A 806 -2.38 -3.64 -27.35
CA ARG A 806 -2.78 -4.83 -26.56
C ARG A 806 -2.90 -6.06 -27.46
N THR A 807 -3.72 -5.99 -28.52
CA THR A 807 -3.97 -7.11 -29.42
C THR A 807 -2.68 -7.60 -30.08
N TYR A 808 -1.81 -6.69 -30.56
CA TYR A 808 -0.51 -7.09 -31.09
C TYR A 808 0.37 -7.79 -30.06
N VAL A 809 0.44 -7.30 -28.82
CA VAL A 809 1.23 -7.93 -27.76
C VAL A 809 0.67 -9.30 -27.37
N GLU A 810 -0.66 -9.45 -27.25
CA GLU A 810 -1.32 -10.74 -26.99
C GLU A 810 -1.02 -11.75 -28.12
N GLU A 811 -1.33 -11.41 -29.38
CA GLU A 811 -1.09 -12.29 -30.55
C GLU A 811 0.40 -12.63 -30.75
N THR A 812 1.31 -11.70 -30.44
CA THR A 812 2.75 -11.92 -30.56
C THR A 812 3.32 -12.78 -29.43
N LEU A 813 2.84 -12.59 -28.20
CA LEU A 813 3.22 -13.47 -27.09
C LEU A 813 2.69 -14.89 -27.31
N ASP A 814 1.51 -15.04 -27.91
CA ASP A 814 0.97 -16.33 -28.34
C ASP A 814 1.91 -17.03 -29.35
N GLU A 815 2.36 -16.34 -30.43
CA GLU A 815 3.35 -16.90 -31.39
C GLU A 815 4.67 -17.30 -30.70
N LEU A 816 5.25 -16.39 -29.92
CA LEU A 816 6.61 -16.56 -29.40
C LEU A 816 6.70 -17.55 -28.22
N CYS A 817 5.64 -17.71 -27.42
CA CYS A 817 5.64 -18.66 -26.31
C CYS A 817 5.58 -20.13 -26.77
N GLU A 818 5.13 -20.40 -28.01
CA GLU A 818 5.14 -21.76 -28.58
C GLU A 818 6.51 -22.14 -29.17
N LYS A 819 7.44 -21.20 -29.36
CA LYS A 819 8.74 -21.47 -30.00
C LYS A 819 9.76 -22.13 -29.08
N PRO A 820 10.61 -23.04 -29.59
CA PRO A 820 11.79 -23.50 -28.88
C PRO A 820 12.73 -22.35 -28.52
N VAL A 821 13.17 -22.28 -27.26
CA VAL A 821 14.02 -21.20 -26.73
C VAL A 821 15.29 -20.95 -27.55
N ASP A 822 15.95 -22.02 -28.02
CA ASP A 822 17.19 -21.90 -28.81
C ASP A 822 16.94 -21.45 -30.26
N GLU A 823 15.73 -21.68 -30.79
CA GLU A 823 15.30 -21.13 -32.09
C GLU A 823 14.97 -19.64 -31.97
N LEU A 824 14.25 -19.25 -30.91
CA LEU A 824 13.90 -17.87 -30.58
C LEU A 824 15.14 -16.98 -30.41
N VAL A 825 16.13 -17.42 -29.62
CA VAL A 825 17.41 -16.68 -29.46
C VAL A 825 18.20 -16.57 -30.77
N GLU A 826 18.12 -17.57 -31.65
CA GLU A 826 18.82 -17.55 -32.93
C GLU A 826 18.06 -16.76 -34.01
N GLU A 827 16.72 -16.73 -34.02
CA GLU A 827 15.91 -15.78 -34.80
C GLU A 827 16.30 -14.34 -34.45
N ARG A 828 16.31 -13.99 -33.15
CA ARG A 828 16.70 -12.66 -32.67
C ARG A 828 18.08 -12.23 -33.16
N ARG A 829 19.05 -13.14 -33.17
CA ARG A 829 20.42 -12.88 -33.68
C ARG A 829 20.48 -12.76 -35.20
N LYS A 830 19.72 -13.58 -35.94
CA LYS A 830 19.62 -13.49 -37.40
C LYS A 830 19.03 -12.17 -37.85
N ARG A 831 18.00 -11.66 -37.16
CA ARG A 831 17.37 -10.35 -37.38
C ARG A 831 18.41 -9.23 -37.43
N PHE A 832 19.19 -9.04 -36.37
CA PHE A 832 20.25 -8.02 -36.32
C PHE A 832 21.46 -8.26 -37.24
N ARG A 833 21.56 -9.44 -37.87
CA ARG A 833 22.59 -9.78 -38.86
C ARG A 833 22.09 -9.67 -40.31
N GLY A 834 20.78 -9.48 -40.51
CA GLY A 834 20.17 -9.24 -41.81
C GLY A 834 20.06 -7.76 -42.20
N LEU A 835 20.33 -6.87 -41.25
CA LEU A 835 20.46 -5.41 -41.43
C LEU A 835 21.90 -5.03 -41.86
#